data_AF-A0A9D6ICV8-F1
#
_entry.id   AF-A0A9D6ICV8-F1
#
_cell.length_a   1.000
_cell.length_b   1.000
_cell.length_c   1.000
_cell.angle_alpha   90.00
_cell.angle_beta   90.00
_cell.angle_gamma   90.00
#
_symmetry.space_group_name_H-M   'P 1'
#
loop_
_entity.id
_entity.type
_entity.pdbx_description
1 polymer ?
#
loop_
_entity_poly.entity_id
_entity_poly.type
_entity_poly.pdbx_seq_one_letter_code
_entity_poly.pdbx_strand_id
1 'polypeptide(L)'
;MRKNLRSKKSKRSLTLPQLLTIVASFFLLSGIVAGKKAIESSLGDTRSQAASQCIQANPNGRTQINSPGGTLCNENFTSGVDIVGNDTTLNCNGVTIDGNNNTDSSKSGISIVGRTNVTISGCSVKGFFAGLYAEDSSNVTIENSTFSQNSIGGQDHDWLADLMTKPDTGGGIMFINVQNSKIIQSNASQNIAGASLFDSKNIEVSGGNYSSNTGWGVRLIRTSDSKVSGVNADNNNRVNSQCQGGGCESAGILLMENSNRNRIENNSLNNGGDGFYINGNGGVPSNNNIVIGNTANAESKFASGNGFEATFSEGNVFERNTSKGHNYGFWLGYSEKSVINNNTVEAVRGGISIPASKCNAVINNTTQNGEPAENHIFTESQDMHGISRFCRDNYLSNNSPALDTDSCTNTSAQPIASCNLNLTPVPTSPDTSPSPTANRLLYGIGPSLGRWYSPAKDASWENQMLDKIQSACGNVLRTGLDWAQIEPNAPSGGQHTYSWDNFDRIVNGARNRNIEVVGLLVTSPGWANGGNDGDPHLYPPTSDHTEDYKSFLKALVARYSGKITRYEFWNEANNCGWHPGCGGNKSSKAQEYIKWQKVTYETIKSADASLLVSTTGMDGADTEFLSELYELSTGENSCSGKPCWDRVAVHAYGGNGSIDFGGLDSVRQLMQSKNDASPIWITEYGLSTSDTARTSYIEQTLETLASSNYSFVEIANYLVIADTPQTANWGIVKEDLADTQSFTKFQSIACNAPSTITPSPTPRTGGGPTSTPPPGRAGITTLRIEVWVTRDGVRRRWSSQDGEAQVYISGPTARGPDRFSVIMS
;
A
#
# COMPACT_ATOMS: atom_id res chain seq x y z
N MET A 1 -28.35 -37.07 -49.60
CA MET A 1 -28.97 -38.14 -50.42
C MET A 1 -29.27 -39.34 -49.53
N ARG A 2 -30.31 -40.16 -49.84
CA ARG A 2 -30.64 -41.49 -49.23
C ARG A 2 -31.01 -41.43 -47.71
N LYS A 3 -32.26 -41.78 -47.33
CA LYS A 3 -32.84 -43.13 -46.98
C LYS A 3 -32.31 -43.69 -45.65
N ASN A 4 -33.06 -44.33 -44.73
CA ASN A 4 -34.43 -44.91 -44.74
C ASN A 4 -34.99 -44.95 -43.27
N LEU A 5 -36.25 -44.58 -42.96
CA LEU A 5 -37.49 -45.40 -42.87
C LEU A 5 -37.67 -46.38 -41.67
N ARG A 6 -38.79 -46.16 -40.93
CA ARG A 6 -39.71 -47.13 -40.21
C ARG A 6 -39.28 -47.75 -38.85
N SER A 7 -40.20 -48.23 -37.97
CA SER A 7 -41.59 -47.81 -37.65
C SER A 7 -42.27 -48.57 -36.47
N LYS A 8 -42.93 -47.83 -35.55
CA LYS A 8 -44.27 -48.07 -34.92
C LYS A 8 -44.63 -49.36 -34.09
N LYS A 9 -45.39 -49.09 -33.00
CA LYS A 9 -46.43 -49.90 -32.25
C LYS A 9 -45.97 -50.84 -31.11
N SER A 10 -46.78 -51.10 -30.05
CA SER A 10 -47.91 -50.36 -29.40
C SER A 10 -48.48 -51.06 -28.14
N LYS A 11 -49.31 -50.33 -27.35
CA LYS A 11 -50.33 -50.80 -26.35
C LYS A 11 -49.76 -51.30 -24.98
N ARG A 12 -50.51 -51.29 -23.85
CA ARG A 12 -51.94 -50.96 -23.55
C ARG A 12 -52.20 -50.65 -22.05
N SER A 13 -53.08 -49.67 -21.74
CA SER A 13 -54.00 -49.56 -20.54
C SER A 13 -53.39 -49.65 -19.11
N LEU A 14 -54.01 -49.26 -17.98
CA LEU A 14 -55.36 -48.88 -17.51
C LEU A 14 -55.23 -47.59 -16.60
N THR A 15 -56.22 -46.86 -16.04
CA THR A 15 -57.71 -46.78 -16.06
C THR A 15 -58.22 -45.35 -15.69
N LEU A 16 -59.54 -45.17 -15.56
CA LEU A 16 -60.34 -44.04 -15.00
C LEU A 16 -60.79 -44.37 -13.53
N PRO A 17 -61.71 -43.66 -12.80
CA PRO A 17 -62.58 -42.51 -13.18
C PRO A 17 -62.87 -41.36 -12.15
N GLN A 18 -63.36 -40.21 -12.69
CA GLN A 18 -64.44 -39.32 -12.16
C GLN A 18 -64.14 -38.41 -10.93
N LEU A 19 -64.89 -37.31 -10.65
CA LEU A 19 -66.27 -36.92 -11.02
C LEU A 19 -66.53 -35.37 -11.03
N LEU A 20 -67.39 -34.85 -11.94
CA LEU A 20 -68.21 -33.58 -11.85
C LEU A 20 -67.49 -32.19 -11.75
N THR A 21 -68.01 -30.99 -12.15
CA THR A 21 -69.21 -30.60 -12.95
C THR A 21 -69.00 -29.31 -13.78
N ILE A 22 -69.71 -29.27 -14.91
CA ILE A 22 -70.11 -28.21 -15.87
C ILE A 22 -70.30 -26.76 -15.34
N VAL A 23 -69.98 -25.76 -16.20
CA VAL A 23 -70.56 -24.40 -16.45
C VAL A 23 -69.42 -23.37 -16.66
N ALA A 24 -69.43 -22.39 -17.59
CA ALA A 24 -70.06 -22.14 -18.92
C ALA A 24 -69.31 -20.89 -19.54
N SER A 25 -69.45 -20.40 -20.78
CA SER A 25 -70.23 -20.78 -21.98
C SER A 25 -69.52 -20.27 -23.26
N PHE A 26 -69.86 -20.76 -24.45
CA PHE A 26 -69.38 -20.20 -25.74
C PHE A 26 -70.07 -18.85 -26.04
N PHE A 27 -69.33 -17.74 -26.14
CA PHE A 27 -69.54 -16.64 -27.11
C PHE A 27 -68.55 -15.47 -26.90
N LEU A 28 -67.42 -15.44 -27.64
CA LEU A 28 -66.71 -14.23 -28.12
C LEU A 28 -65.44 -14.55 -28.94
N LEU A 29 -65.57 -15.40 -29.96
CA LEU A 29 -64.45 -15.81 -30.82
C LEU A 29 -64.09 -14.73 -31.88
N SER A 30 -63.88 -13.50 -31.43
CA SER A 30 -63.54 -12.34 -32.29
C SER A 30 -62.69 -11.25 -31.61
N GLY A 31 -62.59 -11.21 -30.26
CA GLY A 31 -61.88 -10.13 -29.56
C GLY A 31 -60.38 -10.32 -29.31
N ILE A 32 -59.89 -11.57 -29.23
CA ILE A 32 -58.58 -11.87 -28.59
C ILE A 32 -57.40 -11.84 -29.59
N VAL A 33 -57.65 -11.78 -30.90
CA VAL A 33 -56.60 -11.71 -31.93
C VAL A 33 -56.05 -10.28 -32.12
N ALA A 34 -56.81 -9.25 -31.74
CA ALA A 34 -56.35 -7.85 -31.80
C ALA A 34 -55.40 -7.50 -30.64
N GLY A 35 -55.69 -7.97 -29.42
CA GLY A 35 -54.92 -7.60 -28.22
C GLY A 35 -53.49 -8.15 -28.17
N LYS A 36 -53.23 -9.32 -28.76
CA LYS A 36 -51.90 -9.96 -28.65
C LYS A 36 -50.83 -9.30 -29.52
N LYS A 37 -51.22 -8.72 -30.66
CA LYS A 37 -50.32 -7.99 -31.58
C LYS A 37 -49.89 -6.59 -31.12
N ALA A 38 -50.37 -6.14 -29.96
CA ALA A 38 -50.00 -4.85 -29.36
C ALA A 38 -49.18 -4.99 -28.05
N ILE A 39 -48.84 -6.22 -27.64
CA ILE A 39 -48.08 -6.52 -26.42
C ILE A 39 -46.77 -7.25 -26.76
N GLU A 40 -46.75 -8.07 -27.81
CA GLU A 40 -45.52 -8.66 -28.38
C GLU A 40 -44.66 -7.63 -29.15
N SER A 41 -44.93 -6.32 -28.98
CA SER A 41 -44.19 -5.19 -29.57
C SER A 41 -43.58 -4.24 -28.53
N SER A 42 -43.59 -4.59 -27.23
CA SER A 42 -43.04 -3.74 -26.16
C SER A 42 -42.11 -4.44 -25.17
N LEU A 43 -42.08 -5.79 -25.14
CA LEU A 43 -41.27 -6.58 -24.21
C LEU A 43 -40.67 -7.80 -24.90
N GLY A 44 -39.55 -7.67 -25.63
CA GLY A 44 -38.97 -8.87 -26.26
C GLY A 44 -37.76 -8.84 -27.19
N ASP A 45 -36.97 -7.77 -27.39
CA ASP A 45 -35.57 -7.95 -27.86
C ASP A 45 -34.65 -6.74 -27.59
N THR A 46 -33.89 -6.79 -26.49
CA THR A 46 -32.82 -5.81 -26.16
C THR A 46 -31.61 -6.46 -25.48
N ARG A 47 -31.47 -7.79 -25.52
CA ARG A 47 -30.34 -8.54 -24.92
C ARG A 47 -29.46 -9.29 -25.93
N SER A 48 -29.57 -8.95 -27.22
CA SER A 48 -28.78 -9.59 -28.29
C SER A 48 -28.06 -8.63 -29.25
N GLN A 49 -28.19 -7.30 -29.08
CA GLN A 49 -27.45 -6.29 -29.85
C GLN A 49 -26.82 -5.22 -28.95
N ALA A 50 -25.60 -5.47 -28.50
CA ALA A 50 -24.72 -4.50 -27.85
C ALA A 50 -23.26 -4.71 -28.29
N ALA A 51 -23.04 -4.95 -29.58
CA ALA A 51 -21.71 -5.07 -30.16
C ALA A 51 -21.07 -3.68 -30.29
N SER A 52 -20.33 -3.28 -29.24
CA SER A 52 -19.27 -2.25 -29.27
C SER A 52 -19.54 -1.03 -30.16
N GLN A 53 -20.62 -0.29 -29.89
CA GLN A 53 -20.72 1.10 -30.34
C GLN A 53 -20.07 1.99 -29.29
N CYS A 54 -19.17 2.85 -29.74
CA CYS A 54 -18.55 3.87 -28.91
C CYS A 54 -19.55 4.99 -28.58
N ILE A 55 -19.26 5.76 -27.54
CA ILE A 55 -20.05 6.92 -27.12
C ILE A 55 -19.75 8.08 -28.06
N GLN A 56 -20.79 8.57 -28.75
CA GLN A 56 -20.71 9.75 -29.61
C GLN A 56 -20.81 11.05 -28.80
N ALA A 57 -20.29 12.14 -29.36
CA ALA A 57 -20.41 13.47 -28.78
C ALA A 57 -21.86 13.99 -28.85
N ASN A 58 -22.38 14.54 -27.76
CA ASN A 58 -23.68 15.20 -27.75
C ASN A 58 -23.62 16.53 -28.53
N PRO A 59 -24.32 16.68 -29.68
CA PRO A 59 -24.24 17.90 -30.48
C PRO A 59 -24.93 19.11 -29.83
N ASN A 60 -25.75 18.88 -28.79
CA ASN A 60 -26.54 19.91 -28.12
C ASN A 60 -26.00 20.30 -26.73
N GLY A 61 -24.83 19.79 -26.33
CA GLY A 61 -24.26 20.10 -25.01
C GLY A 61 -23.27 19.04 -24.51
N ARG A 62 -23.21 18.84 -23.19
CA ARG A 62 -22.26 17.92 -22.55
C ARG A 62 -22.67 16.46 -22.73
N THR A 63 -21.70 15.58 -22.92
CA THR A 63 -21.94 14.14 -23.15
C THR A 63 -22.03 13.42 -21.80
N GLN A 64 -23.13 12.71 -21.55
CA GLN A 64 -23.43 12.13 -20.23
C GLN A 64 -23.03 10.64 -20.18
N ILE A 65 -22.22 10.25 -19.19
CA ILE A 65 -21.76 8.86 -18.99
C ILE A 65 -22.39 8.29 -17.71
N ASN A 66 -23.06 7.15 -17.83
CA ASN A 66 -23.89 6.56 -16.78
C ASN A 66 -23.76 5.04 -16.64
N SER A 67 -22.74 4.43 -17.27
CA SER A 67 -22.61 2.98 -17.39
C SER A 67 -21.14 2.52 -17.35
N PRO A 68 -20.85 1.31 -16.82
CA PRO A 68 -19.49 0.78 -16.79
C PRO A 68 -18.97 0.44 -18.19
N GLY A 69 -17.69 0.75 -18.47
CA GLY A 69 -16.99 0.33 -19.69
C GLY A 69 -17.21 1.23 -20.92
N GLY A 70 -17.60 2.49 -20.72
CA GLY A 70 -17.80 3.44 -21.81
C GLY A 70 -16.49 3.76 -22.55
N THR A 71 -16.49 3.59 -23.88
CA THR A 71 -15.39 4.01 -24.77
C THR A 71 -15.82 5.14 -25.69
N LEU A 72 -15.05 6.23 -25.79
CA LEU A 72 -15.39 7.37 -26.68
C LEU A 72 -15.19 7.03 -28.17
N CYS A 73 -16.02 7.62 -29.04
CA CYS A 73 -15.80 7.63 -30.48
C CYS A 73 -14.69 8.64 -30.85
N ASN A 74 -14.10 8.48 -32.04
CA ASN A 74 -13.12 9.44 -32.58
C ASN A 74 -13.82 10.70 -33.13
N GLU A 75 -14.35 11.51 -32.22
CA GLU A 75 -15.18 12.70 -32.45
C GLU A 75 -14.71 13.86 -31.54
N ASN A 76 -15.08 15.10 -31.86
CA ASN A 76 -14.67 16.28 -31.07
C ASN A 76 -15.67 16.55 -29.93
N PHE A 77 -15.30 16.24 -28.69
CA PHE A 77 -16.12 16.46 -27.49
C PHE A 77 -16.06 17.91 -26.98
N THR A 78 -16.36 18.89 -27.83
CA THR A 78 -16.07 20.32 -27.57
C THR A 78 -16.82 20.95 -26.39
N SER A 79 -17.93 20.34 -25.97
CA SER A 79 -18.69 20.76 -24.78
C SER A 79 -18.20 20.12 -23.49
N GLY A 80 -17.35 19.09 -23.56
CA GLY A 80 -16.95 18.25 -22.43
C GLY A 80 -17.91 17.09 -22.11
N VAL A 81 -17.54 16.33 -21.08
CA VAL A 81 -18.14 15.05 -20.68
C VAL A 81 -18.49 15.09 -19.19
N ASP A 82 -19.66 14.56 -18.80
CA ASP A 82 -20.11 14.46 -17.41
C ASP A 82 -20.26 12.99 -17.00
N ILE A 83 -19.66 12.63 -15.86
CA ILE A 83 -19.93 11.35 -15.20
C ILE A 83 -21.13 11.53 -14.26
N VAL A 84 -22.26 10.93 -14.63
CA VAL A 84 -23.52 10.98 -13.88
C VAL A 84 -23.90 9.66 -13.21
N GLY A 85 -23.19 8.57 -13.54
CA GLY A 85 -23.29 7.30 -12.82
C GLY A 85 -22.22 7.16 -11.73
N ASN A 86 -22.53 6.38 -10.69
CA ASN A 86 -21.50 5.72 -9.88
C ASN A 86 -20.96 4.49 -10.63
N ASP A 87 -19.92 3.85 -10.10
CA ASP A 87 -19.38 2.57 -10.59
C ASP A 87 -19.03 2.62 -12.10
N THR A 88 -18.68 3.83 -12.56
CA THR A 88 -18.61 4.19 -13.98
C THR A 88 -17.16 4.26 -14.44
N THR A 89 -16.84 3.53 -15.50
CA THR A 89 -15.52 3.54 -16.13
C THR A 89 -15.62 4.19 -17.50
N LEU A 90 -14.82 5.24 -17.71
CA LEU A 90 -14.58 5.88 -18.99
C LEU A 90 -13.17 5.56 -19.47
N ASN A 91 -13.07 4.96 -20.65
CA ASN A 91 -11.81 4.83 -21.39
C ASN A 91 -11.88 5.67 -22.66
N CYS A 92 -11.08 6.72 -22.75
CA CYS A 92 -11.11 7.58 -23.95
C CYS A 92 -10.38 6.96 -25.15
N ASN A 93 -9.62 5.87 -24.98
CA ASN A 93 -8.88 5.19 -26.06
C ASN A 93 -8.01 6.15 -26.91
N GLY A 94 -7.37 7.13 -26.26
CA GLY A 94 -6.54 8.16 -26.92
C GLY A 94 -7.32 9.30 -27.59
N VAL A 95 -8.65 9.30 -27.58
CA VAL A 95 -9.48 10.42 -28.08
C VAL A 95 -9.19 11.69 -27.29
N THR A 96 -9.10 12.82 -28.00
CA THR A 96 -8.89 14.13 -27.38
C THR A 96 -10.21 14.88 -27.20
N ILE A 97 -10.52 15.20 -25.95
CA ILE A 97 -11.58 16.13 -25.56
C ILE A 97 -10.98 17.54 -25.65
N ASP A 98 -11.39 18.33 -26.65
CA ASP A 98 -10.81 19.64 -26.97
C ASP A 98 -11.84 20.77 -26.80
N GLY A 99 -11.66 21.60 -25.78
CA GLY A 99 -12.56 22.71 -25.46
C GLY A 99 -12.42 23.92 -26.39
N ASN A 100 -11.52 23.88 -27.38
CA ASN A 100 -11.20 25.01 -28.27
C ASN A 100 -10.78 26.29 -27.52
N ASN A 101 -10.05 26.14 -26.41
CA ASN A 101 -9.59 27.21 -25.51
C ASN A 101 -10.73 28.00 -24.85
N ASN A 102 -11.84 27.34 -24.54
CA ASN A 102 -12.94 27.91 -23.77
C ASN A 102 -12.64 27.85 -22.25
N THR A 103 -11.97 28.88 -21.74
CA THR A 103 -11.55 29.01 -20.33
C THR A 103 -12.59 29.72 -19.44
N ASP A 104 -13.87 29.68 -19.81
CA ASP A 104 -15.00 30.04 -18.92
C ASP A 104 -15.00 29.11 -17.70
N SER A 105 -15.09 29.66 -16.48
CA SER A 105 -14.94 28.91 -15.23
C SER A 105 -16.00 27.83 -14.99
N SER A 106 -17.11 27.85 -15.74
CA SER A 106 -18.11 26.78 -15.76
C SER A 106 -17.79 25.62 -16.72
N LYS A 107 -16.61 25.59 -17.34
CA LYS A 107 -16.25 24.63 -18.40
C LYS A 107 -15.12 23.69 -17.97
N SER A 108 -15.50 22.48 -17.57
CA SER A 108 -14.59 21.34 -17.38
C SER A 108 -14.58 20.41 -18.60
N GLY A 109 -13.44 19.79 -18.92
CA GLY A 109 -13.36 18.79 -19.99
C GLY A 109 -14.02 17.46 -19.60
N ILE A 110 -13.72 16.97 -18.40
CA ILE A 110 -14.45 15.89 -17.71
C ILE A 110 -14.97 16.44 -16.36
N SER A 111 -16.22 16.16 -16.02
CA SER A 111 -16.82 16.50 -14.72
C SER A 111 -17.28 15.27 -13.94
N ILE A 112 -17.03 15.24 -12.64
CA ILE A 112 -17.39 14.14 -11.72
C ILE A 112 -17.94 14.76 -10.43
N VAL A 113 -19.26 14.96 -10.35
CA VAL A 113 -19.89 15.69 -9.22
C VAL A 113 -20.85 14.77 -8.45
N GLY A 114 -20.59 14.56 -7.16
CA GLY A 114 -21.40 13.70 -6.30
C GLY A 114 -21.37 12.22 -6.70
N ARG A 115 -20.20 11.67 -7.04
CA ARG A 115 -20.04 10.28 -7.54
C ARG A 115 -19.11 9.44 -6.69
N THR A 116 -19.29 8.12 -6.76
CA THR A 116 -18.35 7.16 -6.20
C THR A 116 -17.96 6.08 -7.21
N ASN A 117 -16.79 5.46 -7.01
CA ASN A 117 -16.22 4.39 -7.83
C ASN A 117 -16.12 4.76 -9.33
N VAL A 118 -15.49 5.90 -9.64
CA VAL A 118 -15.33 6.39 -11.02
C VAL A 118 -13.91 6.16 -11.51
N THR A 119 -13.74 5.51 -12.66
CA THR A 119 -12.41 5.31 -13.29
C THR A 119 -12.32 6.04 -14.62
N ILE A 120 -11.29 6.87 -14.79
CA ILE A 120 -10.97 7.63 -16.01
C ILE A 120 -9.62 7.16 -16.54
N SER A 121 -9.59 6.64 -17.78
CA SER A 121 -8.41 5.99 -18.36
C SER A 121 -8.14 6.43 -19.80
N GLY A 122 -6.85 6.59 -20.15
CA GLY A 122 -6.40 6.83 -21.53
C GLY A 122 -6.94 8.11 -22.19
N CYS A 123 -7.29 9.13 -21.40
CA CYS A 123 -7.89 10.38 -21.87
C CYS A 123 -6.86 11.46 -22.19
N SER A 124 -7.13 12.25 -23.24
CA SER A 124 -6.40 13.48 -23.56
C SER A 124 -7.38 14.65 -23.51
N VAL A 125 -7.11 15.67 -22.71
CA VAL A 125 -8.06 16.75 -22.42
C VAL A 125 -7.36 18.09 -22.34
N LYS A 126 -7.78 19.04 -23.18
CA LYS A 126 -7.17 20.37 -23.32
C LYS A 126 -8.20 21.45 -23.66
N GLY A 127 -7.83 22.71 -23.50
CA GLY A 127 -8.61 23.86 -23.95
C GLY A 127 -9.88 24.16 -23.12
N PHE A 128 -9.98 23.63 -21.89
CA PHE A 128 -11.03 23.96 -20.91
C PHE A 128 -10.48 24.84 -19.78
N PHE A 129 -11.33 25.33 -18.88
CA PHE A 129 -10.88 25.96 -17.63
C PHE A 129 -10.29 24.91 -16.66
N ALA A 130 -10.96 23.77 -16.52
CA ALA A 130 -10.43 22.60 -15.83
C ALA A 130 -10.39 21.41 -16.80
N GLY A 131 -9.24 20.75 -16.98
CA GLY A 131 -9.17 19.53 -17.80
C GLY A 131 -10.07 18.43 -17.22
N LEU A 132 -9.90 18.13 -15.94
CA LEU A 132 -10.84 17.35 -15.14
C LEU A 132 -11.23 18.11 -13.88
N TYR A 133 -12.52 18.06 -13.56
CA TYR A 133 -13.13 18.59 -12.36
C TYR A 133 -13.82 17.46 -11.61
N ALA A 134 -13.51 17.28 -10.32
CA ALA A 134 -14.23 16.38 -9.43
C ALA A 134 -14.61 17.08 -8.12
N GLU A 135 -15.86 16.91 -7.70
CA GLU A 135 -16.47 17.58 -6.54
C GLU A 135 -17.34 16.60 -5.75
N ASP A 136 -17.32 16.68 -4.41
CA ASP A 136 -18.12 15.85 -3.49
C ASP A 136 -18.09 14.35 -3.82
N SER A 137 -16.92 13.84 -4.21
CA SER A 137 -16.77 12.52 -4.83
C SER A 137 -15.74 11.63 -4.11
N SER A 138 -15.84 10.32 -4.33
CA SER A 138 -14.97 9.33 -3.65
C SER A 138 -14.55 8.19 -4.57
N ASN A 139 -13.44 7.53 -4.24
CA ASN A 139 -12.91 6.39 -5.00
C ASN A 139 -12.75 6.70 -6.51
N VAL A 140 -12.38 7.94 -6.84
CA VAL A 140 -12.12 8.40 -8.20
C VAL A 140 -10.71 7.99 -8.58
N THR A 141 -10.54 7.15 -9.61
CA THR A 141 -9.24 6.75 -10.14
C THR A 141 -9.03 7.40 -11.50
N ILE A 142 -7.97 8.18 -11.65
CA ILE A 142 -7.51 8.75 -12.90
C ILE A 142 -6.19 8.07 -13.24
N GLU A 143 -6.12 7.41 -14.39
CA GLU A 143 -4.92 6.67 -14.80
C GLU A 143 -4.52 6.93 -16.25
N ASN A 144 -3.20 6.95 -16.50
CA ASN A 144 -2.61 6.99 -17.85
C ASN A 144 -3.21 8.08 -18.77
N SER A 145 -3.58 9.23 -18.19
CA SER A 145 -4.37 10.29 -18.85
C SER A 145 -3.65 11.64 -18.82
N THR A 146 -3.99 12.54 -19.74
CA THR A 146 -3.30 13.83 -19.94
C THR A 146 -4.31 14.99 -19.93
N PHE A 147 -4.15 15.90 -18.97
CA PHE A 147 -4.95 17.10 -18.74
C PHE A 147 -4.04 18.33 -18.83
N SER A 148 -3.35 18.47 -19.96
CA SER A 148 -2.38 19.54 -20.23
C SER A 148 -2.97 20.59 -21.15
N GLN A 149 -2.50 21.85 -21.08
CA GLN A 149 -2.99 22.96 -21.92
C GLN A 149 -4.48 23.27 -21.71
N ASN A 150 -4.95 23.32 -20.45
CA ASN A 150 -6.29 23.77 -20.06
C ASN A 150 -6.27 25.25 -19.66
N SER A 151 -6.67 25.65 -18.44
CA SER A 151 -6.48 27.04 -17.99
C SER A 151 -4.98 27.31 -17.89
N ILE A 152 -4.42 28.00 -18.88
CA ILE A 152 -2.98 28.33 -18.96
C ILE A 152 -2.63 29.60 -18.16
N GLY A 153 -3.61 30.49 -17.97
CA GLY A 153 -3.43 31.84 -17.42
C GLY A 153 -2.67 32.79 -18.35
N GLY A 154 -3.07 34.06 -18.38
CA GLY A 154 -2.16 35.13 -18.80
C GLY A 154 -0.99 35.26 -17.80
N GLN A 155 0.21 35.59 -18.28
CA GLN A 155 1.35 35.91 -17.40
C GLN A 155 1.12 37.21 -16.60
N ASP A 156 0.17 38.04 -17.04
CA ASP A 156 -0.22 39.30 -16.39
C ASP A 156 -1.35 39.18 -15.35
N HIS A 157 -1.89 37.98 -15.08
CA HIS A 157 -2.76 37.80 -13.90
C HIS A 157 -1.99 38.07 -12.59
N ASP A 158 -2.77 38.46 -11.59
CA ASP A 158 -2.33 39.00 -10.30
C ASP A 158 -1.38 38.10 -9.49
N TRP A 159 -0.88 38.70 -8.42
CA TRP A 159 0.01 38.11 -7.42
C TRP A 159 -0.50 36.74 -6.96
N LEU A 160 0.27 35.65 -7.18
CA LEU A 160 -0.27 34.29 -7.01
C LEU A 160 -0.73 33.97 -5.59
N ALA A 161 -0.26 34.66 -4.53
CA ALA A 161 -0.79 34.47 -3.18
C ALA A 161 -2.30 34.70 -3.09
N ASP A 162 -2.85 35.63 -3.88
CA ASP A 162 -4.29 35.89 -3.96
C ASP A 162 -5.06 34.71 -4.59
N LEU A 163 -4.37 33.73 -5.18
CA LEU A 163 -4.92 32.62 -5.96
C LEU A 163 -4.55 31.24 -5.40
N MET A 164 -3.59 31.14 -4.47
CA MET A 164 -3.10 29.87 -3.91
C MET A 164 -4.24 29.01 -3.33
N THR A 165 -5.08 29.62 -2.50
CA THR A 165 -6.09 28.93 -1.67
C THR A 165 -7.47 28.82 -2.34
N LYS A 166 -7.60 29.34 -3.57
CA LYS A 166 -8.87 29.46 -4.31
C LYS A 166 -8.96 28.49 -5.51
N PRO A 167 -10.14 27.89 -5.77
CA PRO A 167 -10.38 27.04 -6.95
C PRO A 167 -10.70 27.82 -8.24
N ASP A 168 -10.86 29.14 -8.17
CA ASP A 168 -11.22 30.04 -9.29
C ASP A 168 -10.11 30.21 -10.36
N THR A 169 -9.00 29.50 -10.20
CA THR A 169 -7.85 29.44 -11.11
C THR A 169 -7.99 28.40 -12.23
N GLY A 170 -8.71 27.30 -11.97
CA GLY A 170 -8.75 26.15 -12.87
C GLY A 170 -7.41 25.42 -12.96
N GLY A 171 -7.18 24.71 -14.07
CA GLY A 171 -5.92 23.99 -14.34
C GLY A 171 -6.11 22.66 -15.07
N GLY A 172 -5.18 21.73 -14.86
CA GLY A 172 -5.25 20.38 -15.44
C GLY A 172 -6.27 19.50 -14.74
N ILE A 173 -6.02 19.15 -13.48
CA ILE A 173 -6.91 18.35 -12.63
C ILE A 173 -7.28 19.18 -11.40
N MET A 174 -8.56 19.25 -11.07
CA MET A 174 -9.07 19.91 -9.88
C MET A 174 -10.03 18.99 -9.10
N PHE A 175 -9.68 18.71 -7.85
CA PHE A 175 -10.47 17.96 -6.87
C PHE A 175 -10.92 18.92 -5.76
N ILE A 176 -12.21 18.91 -5.41
CA ILE A 176 -12.80 19.68 -4.32
C ILE A 176 -13.62 18.73 -3.44
N ASN A 177 -13.29 18.62 -2.15
CA ASN A 177 -13.91 17.64 -1.24
C ASN A 177 -13.91 16.20 -1.81
N VAL A 178 -12.78 15.77 -2.38
CA VAL A 178 -12.63 14.42 -2.94
C VAL A 178 -11.88 13.52 -1.96
N GLN A 179 -12.34 12.27 -1.84
CA GLN A 179 -11.89 11.36 -0.78
C GLN A 179 -11.40 10.01 -1.36
N ASN A 180 -10.38 9.40 -0.76
CA ASN A 180 -9.91 8.03 -1.09
C ASN A 180 -9.63 7.79 -2.59
N SER A 181 -9.04 8.77 -3.27
CA SER A 181 -8.99 8.85 -4.74
C SER A 181 -7.56 8.90 -5.28
N LYS A 182 -7.35 8.57 -6.56
CA LYS A 182 -6.02 8.35 -7.14
C LYS A 182 -5.81 9.06 -8.48
N ILE A 183 -4.59 9.51 -8.71
CA ILE A 183 -4.09 10.12 -9.94
C ILE A 183 -2.75 9.45 -10.28
N ILE A 184 -2.79 8.46 -11.18
CA ILE A 184 -1.68 7.53 -11.44
C ILE A 184 -1.16 7.74 -12.86
N GLN A 185 0.16 7.88 -13.01
CA GLN A 185 0.88 8.00 -14.29
C GLN A 185 0.21 8.97 -15.28
N SER A 186 -0.28 10.10 -14.76
CA SER A 186 -1.11 11.06 -15.50
C SER A 186 -0.44 12.43 -15.57
N ASN A 187 -0.67 13.16 -16.65
CA ASN A 187 0.08 14.37 -16.99
C ASN A 187 -0.79 15.63 -16.90
N ALA A 188 -0.37 16.64 -16.16
CA ALA A 188 -1.01 17.95 -16.12
C ALA A 188 0.06 19.05 -16.20
N SER A 189 0.59 19.24 -17.42
CA SER A 189 1.62 20.23 -17.75
C SER A 189 1.04 21.42 -18.50
N GLN A 190 1.75 22.55 -18.54
CA GLN A 190 1.36 23.73 -19.33
C GLN A 190 -0.05 24.27 -19.00
N ASN A 191 -0.41 24.27 -17.72
CA ASN A 191 -1.58 24.95 -17.15
C ASN A 191 -1.11 26.09 -16.21
N ILE A 192 -2.02 26.74 -15.48
CA ILE A 192 -1.67 27.54 -14.30
C ILE A 192 -1.35 26.64 -13.09
N ALA A 193 -2.10 25.54 -12.93
CA ALA A 193 -1.88 24.50 -11.93
C ALA A 193 -2.06 23.11 -12.55
N GLY A 194 -1.15 22.18 -12.27
CA GLY A 194 -1.20 20.81 -12.76
C GLY A 194 -2.31 20.01 -12.08
N ALA A 195 -2.08 19.58 -10.84
CA ALA A 195 -3.14 19.05 -9.96
C ALA A 195 -3.43 20.00 -8.79
N SER A 196 -4.71 20.24 -8.53
CA SER A 196 -5.20 21.08 -7.43
C SER A 196 -6.14 20.26 -6.56
N LEU A 197 -5.75 20.04 -5.30
CA LEU A 197 -6.52 19.27 -4.32
C LEU A 197 -7.00 20.21 -3.22
N PHE A 198 -8.31 20.42 -3.13
CA PHE A 198 -8.97 21.26 -2.13
C PHE A 198 -9.84 20.40 -1.20
N ASP A 199 -9.75 20.63 0.11
CA ASP A 199 -10.64 20.00 1.13
C ASP A 199 -10.68 18.46 1.08
N SER A 200 -9.61 17.85 0.56
CA SER A 200 -9.56 16.44 0.16
C SER A 200 -8.76 15.59 1.16
N LYS A 201 -8.94 14.27 1.15
CA LYS A 201 -8.20 13.36 2.06
C LYS A 201 -7.92 12.02 1.41
N ASN A 202 -6.77 11.43 1.78
CA ASN A 202 -6.33 10.13 1.27
C ASN A 202 -6.30 10.12 -0.27
N ILE A 203 -5.67 11.14 -0.86
CA ILE A 203 -5.40 11.23 -2.29
C ILE A 203 -4.01 10.66 -2.58
N GLU A 204 -3.90 9.77 -3.57
CA GLU A 204 -2.61 9.32 -4.09
C GLU A 204 -2.33 9.97 -5.46
N VAL A 205 -1.24 10.73 -5.57
CA VAL A 205 -0.68 11.20 -6.83
C VAL A 205 0.65 10.48 -7.07
N SER A 206 0.73 9.62 -8.08
CA SER A 206 1.88 8.73 -8.29
C SER A 206 2.35 8.66 -9.75
N GLY A 207 3.56 9.18 -10.00
CA GLY A 207 4.15 9.30 -11.35
C GLY A 207 3.51 10.37 -12.23
N GLY A 208 3.90 10.40 -13.51
CA GLY A 208 3.37 11.37 -14.49
C GLY A 208 4.04 12.75 -14.49
N ASN A 209 3.65 13.58 -15.47
CA ASN A 209 4.26 14.89 -15.73
C ASN A 209 3.37 16.08 -15.39
N TYR A 210 3.77 16.83 -14.37
CA TYR A 210 3.21 18.07 -13.86
C TYR A 210 4.17 19.25 -14.08
N SER A 211 5.05 19.17 -15.09
CA SER A 211 6.03 20.21 -15.39
C SER A 211 5.41 21.47 -16.02
N SER A 212 6.17 22.57 -15.98
CA SER A 212 5.98 23.71 -16.89
C SER A 212 4.60 24.39 -16.78
N ASN A 213 3.95 24.32 -15.61
CA ASN A 213 2.79 25.15 -15.30
C ASN A 213 3.24 26.54 -14.86
N THR A 214 2.43 27.58 -15.06
CA THR A 214 2.81 28.97 -14.70
C THR A 214 2.69 29.27 -13.21
N GLY A 215 2.40 28.28 -12.37
CA GLY A 215 2.09 28.43 -10.95
C GLY A 215 2.50 27.17 -10.17
N TRP A 216 1.69 26.11 -10.20
CA TRP A 216 1.94 24.93 -9.36
C TRP A 216 1.93 23.62 -10.12
N GLY A 217 2.87 22.71 -9.81
CA GLY A 217 2.83 21.33 -10.29
C GLY A 217 1.70 20.55 -9.61
N VAL A 218 1.79 20.40 -8.29
CA VAL A 218 0.73 19.82 -7.45
C VAL A 218 0.51 20.71 -6.22
N ARG A 219 -0.72 21.15 -5.95
CA ARG A 219 -1.08 21.89 -4.72
C ARG A 219 -2.10 21.16 -3.86
N LEU A 220 -1.85 21.12 -2.57
CA LEU A 220 -2.70 20.58 -1.51
C LEU A 220 -3.14 21.74 -0.62
N ILE A 221 -4.43 22.05 -0.64
CA ILE A 221 -5.06 23.11 0.15
C ILE A 221 -6.12 22.44 1.02
N ARG A 222 -6.07 22.61 2.34
CA ARG A 222 -6.98 21.90 3.30
C ARG A 222 -7.00 20.38 3.08
N THR A 223 -5.89 19.82 2.57
CA THR A 223 -5.83 18.45 2.07
C THR A 223 -4.82 17.62 2.86
N SER A 224 -5.31 16.55 3.50
CA SER A 224 -4.56 15.79 4.52
C SER A 224 -4.43 14.31 4.20
N ASP A 225 -3.53 13.63 4.93
CA ASP A 225 -3.34 12.17 4.89
C ASP A 225 -3.10 11.60 3.46
N SER A 226 -2.52 12.42 2.58
CA SER A 226 -2.39 12.17 1.14
C SER A 226 -0.92 11.99 0.72
N LYS A 227 -0.67 11.41 -0.45
CA LYS A 227 0.67 11.09 -0.98
C LYS A 227 0.90 11.71 -2.35
N VAL A 228 2.06 12.36 -2.54
CA VAL A 228 2.56 12.80 -3.85
C VAL A 228 3.93 12.19 -4.07
N SER A 229 4.09 11.36 -5.11
CA SER A 229 5.28 10.51 -5.24
C SER A 229 5.73 10.24 -6.68
N GLY A 230 7.05 10.30 -6.89
CA GLY A 230 7.66 10.03 -8.20
C GLY A 230 7.20 10.94 -9.33
N VAL A 231 6.57 12.09 -9.05
CA VAL A 231 6.10 13.02 -10.09
C VAL A 231 7.25 13.84 -10.66
N ASN A 232 7.14 14.22 -11.94
CA ASN A 232 7.93 15.31 -12.49
C ASN A 232 7.14 16.61 -12.37
N ALA A 233 7.55 17.52 -11.50
CA ALA A 233 7.02 18.86 -11.36
C ALA A 233 8.11 19.92 -11.59
N ASP A 234 9.00 19.68 -12.56
CA ASP A 234 10.05 20.61 -12.93
C ASP A 234 9.50 21.84 -13.71
N ASN A 235 10.23 22.96 -13.70
CA ASN A 235 9.95 24.17 -14.49
C ASN A 235 8.61 24.86 -14.16
N ASN A 236 8.02 24.61 -12.99
CA ASN A 236 6.82 25.29 -12.51
C ASN A 236 7.19 26.66 -11.93
N ASN A 237 7.18 27.69 -12.77
CA ASN A 237 7.63 29.05 -12.43
C ASN A 237 6.70 30.13 -12.99
N ARG A 238 6.45 31.17 -12.20
CA ARG A 238 5.77 32.40 -12.59
C ARG A 238 6.79 33.52 -12.81
N VAL A 239 6.71 34.20 -13.95
CA VAL A 239 7.48 35.42 -14.24
C VAL A 239 6.52 36.49 -14.69
N ASN A 240 6.54 37.66 -14.05
CA ASN A 240 5.75 38.83 -14.42
C ASN A 240 6.49 40.14 -14.07
N SER A 241 5.82 41.28 -14.26
CA SER A 241 6.39 42.61 -13.97
C SER A 241 6.62 42.92 -12.49
N GLN A 242 5.99 42.17 -11.58
CA GLN A 242 6.09 42.34 -10.12
C GLN A 242 7.26 41.54 -9.54
N CYS A 243 7.48 40.30 -9.99
CA CYS A 243 8.61 39.45 -9.58
C CYS A 243 9.55 39.22 -10.77
N GLN A 244 10.36 40.24 -11.06
CA GLN A 244 11.26 40.30 -12.23
C GLN A 244 12.44 39.31 -12.16
N GLY A 245 12.60 38.59 -11.06
CA GLY A 245 13.52 37.45 -10.89
C GLY A 245 12.84 36.07 -10.95
N GLY A 246 11.57 35.98 -11.34
CA GLY A 246 10.75 34.77 -11.20
C GLY A 246 10.28 34.54 -9.76
N GLY A 247 9.76 33.35 -9.46
CA GLY A 247 9.32 32.97 -8.11
C GLY A 247 7.82 33.18 -7.91
N CYS A 248 7.38 34.39 -7.55
CA CYS A 248 5.97 34.75 -7.27
C CYS A 248 5.11 33.64 -6.59
N GLU A 249 5.53 33.03 -5.49
CA GLU A 249 4.78 31.93 -4.81
C GLU A 249 4.50 30.66 -5.65
N SER A 250 5.09 30.54 -6.84
CA SER A 250 4.99 29.36 -7.71
C SER A 250 5.91 28.25 -7.22
N ALA A 251 5.45 26.99 -7.29
CA ALA A 251 6.18 25.86 -6.70
C ALA A 251 5.98 24.54 -7.44
N GLY A 252 6.96 23.64 -7.39
CA GLY A 252 6.80 22.25 -7.82
C GLY A 252 5.68 21.54 -7.05
N ILE A 253 5.73 21.60 -5.70
CA ILE A 253 4.67 21.13 -4.80
C ILE A 253 4.36 22.19 -3.74
N LEU A 254 3.07 22.51 -3.53
CA LEU A 254 2.56 23.47 -2.54
C LEU A 254 1.63 22.79 -1.51
N LEU A 255 1.79 23.08 -0.22
CA LEU A 255 0.88 22.71 0.88
C LEU A 255 0.43 23.96 1.66
N MET A 256 -0.88 24.11 1.89
CA MET A 256 -1.45 25.22 2.70
C MET A 256 -2.65 24.82 3.55
N GLU A 257 -2.97 25.66 4.55
CA GLU A 257 -4.19 25.63 5.35
C GLU A 257 -4.54 24.26 5.91
N ASN A 258 -3.89 23.78 6.99
CA ASN A 258 -4.15 22.46 7.56
C ASN A 258 -3.94 21.28 6.58
N SER A 259 -3.05 21.40 5.60
CA SER A 259 -2.64 20.27 4.76
C SER A 259 -1.65 19.38 5.54
N ASN A 260 -2.19 18.49 6.36
CA ASN A 260 -1.47 17.78 7.41
C ASN A 260 -1.19 16.30 7.09
N ARG A 261 -0.11 15.75 7.65
CA ARG A 261 0.22 14.31 7.60
C ARG A 261 0.36 13.74 6.17
N ASN A 262 0.71 14.58 5.21
CA ASN A 262 0.95 14.18 3.83
C ASN A 262 2.36 13.62 3.64
N ARG A 263 2.55 12.76 2.63
CA ARG A 263 3.84 12.16 2.27
C ARG A 263 4.26 12.57 0.86
N ILE A 264 5.35 13.30 0.77
CA ILE A 264 5.89 13.91 -0.45
C ILE A 264 7.24 13.25 -0.74
N GLU A 265 7.28 12.26 -1.64
CA GLU A 265 8.47 11.40 -1.78
C GLU A 265 9.01 11.18 -3.19
N ASN A 266 10.35 11.27 -3.32
CA ASN A 266 11.11 10.97 -4.52
C ASN A 266 10.65 11.74 -5.79
N ASN A 267 10.11 12.96 -5.62
CA ASN A 267 9.64 13.80 -6.72
C ASN A 267 10.79 14.64 -7.32
N SER A 268 10.65 14.98 -8.60
CA SER A 268 11.50 15.96 -9.29
C SER A 268 10.81 17.32 -9.27
N LEU A 269 11.50 18.33 -8.72
CA LEU A 269 11.00 19.67 -8.39
C LEU A 269 11.98 20.75 -8.89
N ASN A 270 12.67 20.49 -10.01
CA ASN A 270 13.76 21.35 -10.49
C ASN A 270 13.23 22.62 -11.15
N ASN A 271 14.04 23.68 -11.19
CA ASN A 271 13.81 24.84 -12.06
C ASN A 271 12.45 25.56 -11.85
N GLY A 272 11.86 25.47 -10.65
CA GLY A 272 10.60 26.11 -10.31
C GLY A 272 10.74 27.58 -9.93
N GLY A 273 9.72 28.12 -9.25
CA GLY A 273 9.93 29.16 -8.25
C GLY A 273 10.58 28.51 -7.03
N ASP A 274 9.76 27.95 -6.15
CA ASP A 274 10.20 27.02 -5.11
C ASP A 274 10.16 25.56 -5.60
N GLY A 275 11.00 24.69 -5.05
CA GLY A 275 10.88 23.24 -5.28
C GLY A 275 9.68 22.68 -4.52
N PHE A 276 9.71 22.81 -3.21
CA PHE A 276 8.63 22.46 -2.29
C PHE A 276 8.31 23.64 -1.37
N TYR A 277 7.02 23.93 -1.18
CA TYR A 277 6.55 25.04 -0.36
C TYR A 277 5.45 24.62 0.63
N ILE A 278 5.64 24.85 1.93
CA ILE A 278 4.56 25.05 2.90
C ILE A 278 4.46 26.54 3.22
N ASN A 279 3.32 27.14 2.86
CA ASN A 279 2.96 28.49 3.30
C ASN A 279 2.06 28.39 4.54
N GLY A 280 2.59 28.76 5.70
CA GLY A 280 1.84 28.91 6.95
C GLY A 280 1.51 30.37 7.32
N ASN A 281 1.87 31.32 6.46
CA ASN A 281 1.64 32.75 6.67
C ASN A 281 0.15 33.07 6.51
N GLY A 282 -0.47 33.63 7.55
CA GLY A 282 -1.93 33.71 7.70
C GLY A 282 -2.49 32.85 8.84
N GLY A 283 -1.67 32.05 9.51
CA GLY A 283 -1.99 31.46 10.81
C GLY A 283 -2.68 30.09 10.80
N VAL A 284 -2.75 29.42 9.64
CA VAL A 284 -3.30 28.06 9.48
C VAL A 284 -2.23 27.15 8.86
N PRO A 285 -1.27 26.64 9.65
CA PRO A 285 -0.09 25.96 9.13
C PRO A 285 -0.39 24.53 8.62
N SER A 286 0.59 23.95 7.93
CA SER A 286 0.53 22.58 7.40
C SER A 286 1.60 21.70 8.07
N ASN A 287 1.17 20.76 8.91
CA ASN A 287 1.98 20.14 9.95
C ASN A 287 2.09 18.61 9.82
N ASN A 288 3.14 18.04 10.43
CA ASN A 288 3.41 16.59 10.50
C ASN A 288 3.56 15.90 9.13
N ASN A 289 3.94 16.64 8.08
CA ASN A 289 4.19 16.12 6.75
C ASN A 289 5.59 15.49 6.64
N ILE A 290 5.75 14.50 5.76
CA ILE A 290 7.03 13.83 5.49
C ILE A 290 7.46 14.15 4.06
N VAL A 291 8.56 14.89 3.91
CA VAL A 291 9.16 15.33 2.65
C VAL A 291 10.49 14.61 2.48
N ILE A 292 10.57 13.61 1.61
CA ILE A 292 11.68 12.65 1.60
C ILE A 292 12.21 12.26 0.21
N GLY A 293 13.52 12.35 0.02
CA GLY A 293 14.19 11.94 -1.22
C GLY A 293 13.88 12.79 -2.47
N ASN A 294 13.23 13.94 -2.32
CA ASN A 294 12.89 14.82 -3.44
C ASN A 294 14.12 15.58 -3.93
N THR A 295 14.11 16.01 -5.20
CA THR A 295 15.19 16.79 -5.82
C THR A 295 14.67 18.13 -6.31
N ALA A 296 15.24 19.22 -5.80
CA ALA A 296 14.91 20.60 -6.15
C ALA A 296 16.17 21.35 -6.60
N ASN A 297 16.60 21.15 -7.85
CA ASN A 297 17.76 21.83 -8.42
C ASN A 297 17.35 23.00 -9.31
N ALA A 298 18.03 24.15 -9.24
CA ALA A 298 17.80 25.32 -10.07
C ALA A 298 19.02 25.67 -10.94
N GLU A 299 18.78 25.99 -12.21
CA GLU A 299 19.67 26.82 -13.01
C GLU A 299 19.70 28.26 -12.48
N SER A 300 20.76 29.02 -12.80
CA SER A 300 20.99 30.38 -12.28
C SER A 300 19.87 31.41 -12.55
N LYS A 301 18.94 31.11 -13.46
CA LYS A 301 17.75 31.93 -13.77
C LYS A 301 16.55 31.67 -12.84
N PHE A 302 16.63 30.65 -12.00
CA PHE A 302 15.65 30.29 -10.95
C PHE A 302 16.25 30.41 -9.54
N ALA A 303 17.49 30.91 -9.41
CA ALA A 303 18.24 31.04 -8.15
C ALA A 303 17.69 32.09 -7.17
N SER A 304 16.46 32.56 -7.38
CA SER A 304 15.72 33.52 -6.56
C SER A 304 14.82 32.82 -5.53
N GLY A 305 14.22 31.68 -5.90
CA GLY A 305 13.36 30.87 -5.02
C GLY A 305 14.14 29.84 -4.19
N ASN A 306 13.40 29.11 -3.35
CA ASN A 306 13.93 28.20 -2.32
C ASN A 306 13.73 26.74 -2.70
N GLY A 307 14.71 25.87 -2.40
CA GLY A 307 14.57 24.44 -2.69
C GLY A 307 13.45 23.79 -1.87
N PHE A 308 13.43 24.08 -0.58
CA PHE A 308 12.43 23.61 0.39
C PHE A 308 12.07 24.73 1.37
N GLU A 309 10.93 25.38 1.16
CA GLU A 309 10.37 26.34 2.11
C GLU A 309 9.27 25.70 2.96
N ALA A 310 9.26 25.98 4.27
CA ALA A 310 8.15 25.59 5.16
C ALA A 310 8.01 26.50 6.39
N THR A 311 7.40 27.67 6.19
CA THR A 311 7.29 28.70 7.22
C THR A 311 6.14 28.44 8.20
N PHE A 312 6.31 28.89 9.46
CA PHE A 312 5.32 28.82 10.55
C PHE A 312 4.75 27.42 10.88
N SER A 313 5.47 26.34 10.51
CA SER A 313 4.93 24.98 10.49
C SER A 313 5.51 24.04 11.56
N GLU A 314 4.73 23.05 12.01
CA GLU A 314 5.09 22.15 13.12
C GLU A 314 5.26 20.68 12.71
N GLY A 315 6.27 20.01 13.26
CA GLY A 315 6.43 18.56 13.21
C GLY A 315 6.79 17.98 11.83
N ASN A 316 7.17 18.81 10.87
CA ASN A 316 7.47 18.37 9.51
C ASN A 316 8.85 17.68 9.43
N VAL A 317 8.96 16.62 8.64
CA VAL A 317 10.20 15.84 8.47
C VAL A 317 10.74 16.03 7.05
N PHE A 318 11.96 16.55 6.95
CA PHE A 318 12.70 16.74 5.71
C PHE A 318 13.92 15.82 5.72
N GLU A 319 13.87 14.72 4.96
CA GLU A 319 14.92 13.71 4.97
C GLU A 319 15.45 13.32 3.59
N ARG A 320 16.78 13.21 3.44
CA ARG A 320 17.45 12.74 2.21
C ARG A 320 17.08 13.51 0.93
N ASN A 321 16.54 14.72 1.03
CA ASN A 321 16.26 15.55 -0.13
C ASN A 321 17.56 16.19 -0.66
N THR A 322 17.55 16.57 -1.93
CA THR A 322 18.64 17.31 -2.58
C THR A 322 18.13 18.66 -3.07
N SER A 323 18.84 19.74 -2.73
CA SER A 323 18.62 21.07 -3.32
C SER A 323 19.93 21.64 -3.85
N LYS A 324 19.92 22.23 -5.05
CA LYS A 324 21.12 22.85 -5.66
C LYS A 324 20.72 24.11 -6.43
N GLY A 325 21.56 25.14 -6.44
CA GLY A 325 21.37 26.34 -7.26
C GLY A 325 20.22 27.27 -6.87
N HIS A 326 19.36 26.90 -5.92
CA HIS A 326 18.34 27.77 -5.32
C HIS A 326 18.97 28.82 -4.38
N ASN A 327 18.22 29.86 -4.04
CA ASN A 327 18.60 30.94 -3.14
C ASN A 327 18.98 30.36 -1.76
N TYR A 328 17.99 29.77 -1.08
CA TYR A 328 18.24 28.86 0.04
C TYR A 328 17.99 27.40 -0.35
N GLY A 329 18.76 26.49 0.25
CA GLY A 329 18.47 25.06 0.17
C GLY A 329 17.21 24.70 0.96
N PHE A 330 17.17 25.15 2.21
CA PHE A 330 16.03 25.07 3.13
C PHE A 330 15.77 26.42 3.80
N TRP A 331 14.50 26.86 3.80
CA TRP A 331 14.03 28.07 4.49
C TRP A 331 12.82 27.71 5.36
N LEU A 332 13.05 27.44 6.66
CA LEU A 332 12.00 26.93 7.57
C LEU A 332 11.78 27.92 8.72
N GLY A 333 11.59 29.19 8.39
CA GLY A 333 11.37 30.27 9.35
C GLY A 333 10.15 30.04 10.25
N TYR A 334 10.31 30.28 11.54
CA TYR A 334 9.30 30.06 12.59
C TYR A 334 8.78 28.62 12.71
N SER A 335 9.48 27.63 12.13
CA SER A 335 9.11 26.22 12.24
C SER A 335 9.36 25.66 13.64
N GLU A 336 8.60 24.63 14.02
CA GLU A 336 8.68 24.00 15.33
C GLU A 336 8.72 22.47 15.25
N LYS A 337 9.46 21.80 16.15
CA LYS A 337 9.55 20.32 16.27
C LYS A 337 9.87 19.57 14.96
N SER A 338 10.39 20.26 13.96
CA SER A 338 10.65 19.72 12.62
C SER A 338 12.03 19.04 12.59
N VAL A 339 12.16 18.02 11.75
CA VAL A 339 13.37 17.18 11.67
C VAL A 339 13.98 17.30 10.28
N ILE A 340 15.15 17.90 10.17
CA ILE A 340 15.91 18.10 8.94
C ILE A 340 17.10 17.15 8.99
N ASN A 341 16.96 15.94 8.41
CA ASN A 341 17.95 14.86 8.51
C ASN A 341 18.60 14.50 7.17
N ASN A 342 19.93 14.43 7.13
CA ASN A 342 20.67 13.76 6.04
C ASN A 342 20.35 14.31 4.62
N ASN A 343 20.04 15.61 4.51
CA ASN A 343 19.81 16.28 3.23
C ASN A 343 21.12 16.77 2.60
N THR A 344 21.15 16.92 1.27
CA THR A 344 22.30 17.44 0.51
C THR A 344 21.94 18.77 -0.13
N VAL A 345 22.78 19.80 0.07
CA VAL A 345 22.50 21.17 -0.36
C VAL A 345 23.70 21.81 -1.05
N GLU A 346 23.49 22.39 -2.24
CA GLU A 346 24.45 23.25 -2.93
C GLU A 346 23.80 24.60 -3.30
N ALA A 347 23.49 25.43 -2.30
CA ALA A 347 22.74 26.68 -2.45
C ALA A 347 23.60 27.85 -2.99
N VAL A 348 22.94 28.89 -3.49
CA VAL A 348 23.58 30.13 -3.97
C VAL A 348 23.82 31.13 -2.83
N ARG A 349 22.91 31.22 -1.86
CA ARG A 349 23.03 32.11 -0.70
C ARG A 349 23.29 31.33 0.59
N GLY A 350 22.29 30.60 1.11
CA GLY A 350 22.39 29.88 2.39
C GLY A 350 21.91 28.43 2.29
N GLY A 351 22.62 27.48 2.89
CA GLY A 351 22.27 26.06 2.75
C GLY A 351 21.01 25.68 3.52
N ILE A 352 21.03 25.89 4.84
CA ILE A 352 19.87 25.69 5.73
C ILE A 352 19.74 26.92 6.62
N SER A 353 18.60 27.62 6.54
CA SER A 353 18.27 28.74 7.42
C SER A 353 16.92 28.52 8.08
N ILE A 354 16.88 28.59 9.42
CA ILE A 354 15.65 28.37 10.22
C ILE A 354 15.45 29.47 11.28
N PRO A 355 15.22 30.74 10.87
CA PRO A 355 15.04 31.86 11.79
C PRO A 355 13.91 31.66 12.80
N ALA A 356 14.10 32.19 14.01
CA ALA A 356 13.06 32.32 15.05
C ALA A 356 12.28 31.02 15.36
N SER A 357 12.95 29.88 15.17
CA SER A 357 12.39 28.52 15.19
C SER A 357 12.67 27.80 16.51
N LYS A 358 11.82 26.85 16.94
CA LYS A 358 12.00 26.17 18.25
C LYS A 358 11.86 24.65 18.26
N CYS A 359 12.62 24.00 19.13
CA CYS A 359 12.57 22.55 19.34
C CYS A 359 12.81 21.69 18.07
N ASN A 360 13.44 22.23 17.03
CA ASN A 360 13.76 21.51 15.78
C ASN A 360 15.02 20.67 15.92
N ALA A 361 15.20 19.67 15.05
CA ALA A 361 16.44 18.93 14.90
C ALA A 361 17.04 19.15 13.50
N VAL A 362 18.26 19.67 13.41
CA VAL A 362 19.02 19.78 12.15
C VAL A 362 20.23 18.85 12.28
N ILE A 363 20.19 17.71 11.60
CA ILE A 363 21.14 16.61 11.83
C ILE A 363 21.67 15.96 10.55
N ASN A 364 22.97 15.64 10.54
CA ASN A 364 23.66 14.90 9.47
C ASN A 364 23.60 15.54 8.07
N ASN A 365 23.23 16.81 7.93
CA ASN A 365 23.08 17.44 6.61
C ASN A 365 24.42 17.88 6.03
N THR A 366 24.56 17.80 4.71
CA THR A 366 25.72 18.31 3.98
C THR A 366 25.32 19.56 3.21
N THR A 367 25.91 20.72 3.53
CA THR A 367 25.78 21.94 2.74
C THR A 367 27.14 22.29 2.11
N GLN A 368 27.13 22.77 0.87
CA GLN A 368 28.33 23.15 0.11
C GLN A 368 28.00 24.39 -0.74
N ASN A 369 28.99 25.24 -1.00
CA ASN A 369 28.78 26.53 -1.67
C ASN A 369 27.80 27.45 -0.92
N GLY A 370 27.53 28.64 -1.48
CA GLY A 370 26.86 29.73 -0.78
C GLY A 370 27.77 30.38 0.28
N GLU A 371 27.23 31.38 0.96
CA GLU A 371 27.91 32.05 2.08
C GLU A 371 27.71 31.24 3.37
N PRO A 372 28.79 30.80 4.07
CA PRO A 372 28.65 30.03 5.30
C PRO A 372 27.87 30.76 6.39
N ALA A 373 27.93 32.10 6.42
CA ALA A 373 27.20 32.94 7.38
C ALA A 373 25.66 32.90 7.20
N GLU A 374 25.15 32.44 6.05
CA GLU A 374 23.70 32.29 5.78
C GLU A 374 23.22 30.84 6.05
N ASN A 375 24.09 29.98 6.61
CA ASN A 375 23.77 28.63 7.09
C ASN A 375 23.53 28.68 8.61
N HIS A 376 22.41 29.25 9.06
CA HIS A 376 22.27 29.70 10.44
C HIS A 376 20.89 29.52 11.07
N ILE A 377 20.89 29.55 12.39
CA ILE A 377 19.71 29.73 13.24
C ILE A 377 19.90 31.05 13.98
N PHE A 378 18.94 31.97 13.86
CA PHE A 378 19.03 33.30 14.49
C PHE A 378 17.72 33.73 15.17
N THR A 379 17.82 34.66 16.13
CA THR A 379 16.66 35.34 16.74
C THR A 379 16.12 36.41 15.82
N GLU A 380 14.80 36.58 15.74
CA GLU A 380 14.20 37.70 15.01
C GLU A 380 13.51 38.67 15.97
N SER A 381 13.95 39.93 15.95
CA SER A 381 13.53 40.94 16.94
C SER A 381 12.03 41.26 16.89
N GLN A 382 11.42 41.16 15.71
CA GLN A 382 9.99 41.23 15.44
C GLN A 382 9.72 40.42 14.16
N ASP A 383 8.71 39.54 14.17
CA ASP A 383 8.17 38.96 12.95
C ASP A 383 7.36 40.00 12.15
N MET A 384 6.84 39.61 10.97
CA MET A 384 6.01 40.50 10.15
C MET A 384 4.66 40.92 10.77
N HIS A 385 4.34 40.45 11.99
CA HIS A 385 3.20 40.89 12.79
C HIS A 385 3.62 41.74 14.01
N GLY A 386 4.91 42.08 14.14
CA GLY A 386 5.47 42.87 15.24
C GLY A 386 5.80 42.05 16.49
N ILE A 387 5.70 40.71 16.44
CA ILE A 387 5.90 39.82 17.59
C ILE A 387 7.36 39.38 17.66
N SER A 388 8.07 39.69 18.74
CA SER A 388 9.42 39.20 18.96
C SER A 388 9.44 37.68 19.11
N ARG A 389 10.21 36.98 18.26
CA ARG A 389 10.30 35.51 18.27
C ARG A 389 11.75 35.04 18.40
N PHE A 390 12.00 34.29 19.46
CA PHE A 390 13.33 33.79 19.81
C PHE A 390 13.50 32.35 19.34
N CYS A 391 14.61 32.07 18.67
CA CYS A 391 15.10 30.71 18.50
C CYS A 391 15.47 30.09 19.86
N ARG A 392 15.17 28.81 20.05
CA ARG A 392 15.42 28.10 21.33
C ARG A 392 15.24 26.59 21.19
N ASP A 393 15.93 25.84 22.04
CA ASP A 393 15.74 24.41 22.25
C ASP A 393 16.02 23.54 21.00
N ASN A 394 16.66 24.10 19.96
CA ASN A 394 16.98 23.39 18.72
C ASN A 394 18.21 22.48 18.90
N TYR A 395 18.13 21.25 18.40
CA TYR A 395 19.17 20.22 18.46
C TYR A 395 19.99 20.16 17.16
N LEU A 396 21.31 20.31 17.28
CA LEU A 396 22.24 20.32 16.13
C LEU A 396 23.28 19.21 16.27
N SER A 397 23.51 18.44 15.20
CA SER A 397 24.54 17.37 15.21
C SER A 397 25.01 16.99 13.80
N ASN A 398 26.30 16.71 13.64
CA ASN A 398 26.90 16.13 12.43
C ASN A 398 26.63 16.88 11.10
N ASN A 399 26.23 18.15 11.11
CA ASN A 399 26.10 18.93 9.88
C ASN A 399 27.49 19.34 9.37
N SER A 400 27.67 19.37 8.06
CA SER A 400 28.94 19.69 7.40
C SER A 400 28.74 20.75 6.30
N PRO A 401 29.20 22.01 6.49
CA PRO A 401 29.72 22.59 7.74
C PRO A 401 28.68 22.61 8.86
N ALA A 402 29.14 22.87 10.08
CA ALA A 402 28.24 23.20 11.19
C ALA A 402 27.49 24.50 10.89
N LEU A 403 26.20 24.57 11.27
CA LEU A 403 25.41 25.79 11.16
C LEU A 403 25.87 26.80 12.21
N ASP A 404 25.85 28.09 11.87
CA ASP A 404 25.95 29.15 12.87
C ASP A 404 24.68 29.23 13.71
N THR A 405 24.80 29.82 14.89
CA THR A 405 23.74 29.93 15.89
C THR A 405 23.47 31.37 16.31
N ASP A 406 24.07 32.40 15.68
CA ASP A 406 23.61 33.81 15.67
C ASP A 406 22.69 34.23 16.84
N SER A 407 23.26 34.33 18.04
CA SER A 407 22.61 34.70 19.32
C SER A 407 21.61 33.69 19.94
N CYS A 408 21.33 32.56 19.30
CA CYS A 408 20.56 31.41 19.80
C CYS A 408 21.33 30.57 20.84
N THR A 409 21.65 31.19 21.99
CA THR A 409 22.42 30.57 23.10
C THR A 409 21.79 29.31 23.70
N ASN A 410 20.52 29.04 23.44
CA ASN A 410 19.78 27.86 23.92
C ASN A 410 19.71 26.72 22.86
N THR A 411 20.68 26.65 21.94
CA THR A 411 20.88 25.49 21.06
C THR A 411 21.61 24.36 21.79
N SER A 412 21.31 23.10 21.44
CA SER A 412 21.79 21.93 22.18
C SER A 412 22.54 20.94 21.29
N ALA A 413 23.59 20.33 21.86
CA ALA A 413 24.34 19.22 21.26
C ALA A 413 23.71 17.84 21.54
N GLN A 414 22.54 17.79 22.20
CA GLN A 414 21.72 16.58 22.43
C GLN A 414 20.22 16.89 22.32
N PRO A 415 19.35 15.92 21.98
CA PRO A 415 17.90 16.14 21.92
C PRO A 415 17.33 16.52 23.29
N ILE A 416 16.55 17.60 23.35
CA ILE A 416 15.89 18.03 24.59
C ILE A 416 14.58 17.25 24.74
N ALA A 417 14.45 16.47 25.82
CA ALA A 417 13.34 15.54 26.01
C ALA A 417 11.95 16.21 25.96
N SER A 418 11.80 17.44 26.48
CA SER A 418 10.54 18.18 26.45
C SER A 418 10.09 18.64 25.06
N CYS A 419 10.96 18.57 24.04
CA CYS A 419 10.58 18.86 22.65
C CYS A 419 9.82 17.69 21.98
N ASN A 420 9.86 16.47 22.53
CA ASN A 420 9.21 15.27 21.99
C ASN A 420 9.54 14.97 20.51
N LEU A 421 10.79 15.25 20.09
CA LEU A 421 11.27 15.00 18.73
C LEU A 421 11.39 13.50 18.42
N ASN A 422 10.74 13.04 17.34
CA ASN A 422 10.98 11.71 16.79
C ASN A 422 12.18 11.74 15.83
N LEU A 423 13.34 11.28 16.31
CA LEU A 423 14.59 11.24 15.55
C LEU A 423 14.88 9.87 14.90
N THR A 424 13.86 9.01 14.81
CA THR A 424 13.96 7.74 14.07
C THR A 424 14.08 8.07 12.57
N PRO A 425 15.18 7.67 11.87
CA PRO A 425 15.32 7.94 10.44
C PRO A 425 14.16 7.32 9.66
N VAL A 426 13.53 8.10 8.77
CA VAL A 426 12.42 7.62 7.95
C VAL A 426 12.98 6.61 6.93
N PRO A 427 12.53 5.34 6.96
CA PRO A 427 13.27 4.24 6.35
C PRO A 427 13.71 4.49 4.91
N THR A 428 15.00 4.27 4.66
CA THR A 428 15.54 4.09 3.30
C THR A 428 15.05 2.76 2.76
N SER A 429 14.17 2.80 1.77
CA SER A 429 13.80 1.62 1.01
C SER A 429 13.41 1.98 -0.43
N PRO A 430 13.75 1.13 -1.42
CA PRO A 430 12.99 1.04 -2.67
C PRO A 430 11.60 0.46 -2.36
N ASP A 431 10.70 1.32 -1.88
CA ASP A 431 9.26 1.06 -1.69
C ASP A 431 8.88 -0.12 -0.76
N THR A 432 9.48 -0.20 0.44
CA THR A 432 9.04 -1.14 1.50
C THR A 432 8.84 -0.53 2.89
N SER A 433 8.91 0.79 3.05
CA SER A 433 8.15 1.43 4.13
C SER A 433 6.72 1.58 3.60
N PRO A 434 5.69 1.04 4.26
CA PRO A 434 4.35 1.05 3.68
C PRO A 434 3.90 2.49 3.46
N SER A 435 3.74 2.83 2.19
CA SER A 435 2.69 3.74 1.74
C SER A 435 1.35 3.33 2.40
N PRO A 436 0.37 4.22 2.53
CA PRO A 436 -1.03 3.81 2.50
C PRO A 436 -1.40 3.32 1.09
N THR A 437 -0.68 2.31 0.58
CA THR A 437 -1.43 1.16 0.06
C THR A 437 -2.42 0.79 1.16
N ALA A 438 -3.71 1.04 0.94
CA ALA A 438 -4.74 0.29 1.66
C ALA A 438 -4.29 -1.17 1.61
N ASN A 439 -4.13 -1.83 2.77
CA ASN A 439 -3.48 -3.13 2.82
C ASN A 439 -4.25 -4.04 1.86
N ARG A 440 -3.63 -4.41 0.73
CA ARG A 440 -4.41 -4.96 -0.38
C ARG A 440 -4.84 -6.36 0.04
N LEU A 441 -6.11 -6.46 0.40
CA LEU A 441 -6.69 -7.63 1.06
C LEU A 441 -6.21 -8.91 0.37
N LEU A 442 -5.41 -9.69 1.10
CA LEU A 442 -5.00 -10.99 0.64
C LEU A 442 -6.16 -11.95 0.89
N TYR A 443 -6.83 -12.29 -0.21
CA TYR A 443 -7.93 -13.24 -0.29
C TYR A 443 -7.36 -14.64 -0.01
N GLY A 444 -7.44 -15.07 1.24
CA GLY A 444 -6.93 -16.35 1.68
C GLY A 444 -7.98 -17.45 1.63
N ILE A 445 -7.54 -18.69 1.46
CA ILE A 445 -8.40 -19.87 1.58
C ILE A 445 -7.61 -20.98 2.29
N GLY A 446 -8.10 -21.42 3.45
CA GLY A 446 -7.53 -22.52 4.23
C GLY A 446 -7.79 -23.90 3.60
N PRO A 447 -6.94 -24.90 3.88
CA PRO A 447 -7.01 -26.20 3.21
C PRO A 447 -8.05 -27.14 3.84
N SER A 448 -8.16 -27.15 5.18
CA SER A 448 -8.99 -28.07 5.97
C SER A 448 -9.18 -27.55 7.39
N LEU A 449 -10.27 -27.92 8.06
CA LEU A 449 -10.60 -27.44 9.42
C LEU A 449 -9.62 -27.99 10.46
N GLY A 450 -9.19 -27.13 11.39
CA GLY A 450 -9.04 -27.41 12.83
C GLY A 450 -8.15 -28.57 13.28
N ARG A 451 -7.46 -29.25 12.36
CA ARG A 451 -6.41 -30.23 12.62
C ARG A 451 -5.18 -29.74 11.89
N TRP A 452 -4.25 -29.28 12.70
CA TRP A 452 -3.19 -28.33 12.37
C TRP A 452 -2.34 -28.81 11.18
N TYR A 453 -2.05 -30.12 11.12
CA TYR A 453 -2.14 -30.89 9.88
C TYR A 453 -2.92 -32.19 10.07
N SER A 454 -3.95 -32.41 9.25
CA SER A 454 -4.58 -33.73 9.05
C SER A 454 -4.23 -34.26 7.66
N PRO A 455 -3.79 -35.52 7.50
CA PRO A 455 -3.46 -36.08 6.19
C PRO A 455 -4.70 -36.26 5.31
N ALA A 456 -5.05 -35.24 4.54
CA ALA A 456 -6.21 -35.20 3.67
C ALA A 456 -5.93 -35.88 2.32
N LYS A 457 -6.36 -37.14 2.20
CA LYS A 457 -6.62 -37.83 0.90
C LYS A 457 -5.47 -37.85 -0.11
N ASP A 458 -4.25 -38.08 0.37
CA ASP A 458 -3.04 -38.25 -0.45
C ASP A 458 -2.57 -37.02 -1.26
N ALA A 459 -1.35 -37.14 -1.79
CA ALA A 459 -0.64 -36.05 -2.47
C ALA A 459 -1.33 -35.57 -3.76
N SER A 460 -2.24 -36.35 -4.35
CA SER A 460 -3.03 -35.95 -5.52
C SER A 460 -4.16 -35.00 -5.12
N TRP A 461 -4.91 -35.31 -4.05
CA TRP A 461 -6.01 -34.43 -3.60
C TRP A 461 -5.48 -33.09 -3.08
N GLU A 462 -4.40 -33.11 -2.29
CA GLU A 462 -3.76 -31.86 -1.82
C GLU A 462 -3.29 -30.97 -2.99
N ASN A 463 -2.79 -31.54 -4.09
CA ASN A 463 -2.43 -30.76 -5.27
C ASN A 463 -3.66 -30.18 -5.99
N GLN A 464 -4.70 -31.00 -6.20
CA GLN A 464 -5.95 -30.53 -6.82
C GLN A 464 -6.64 -29.45 -5.96
N MET A 465 -6.56 -29.56 -4.64
CA MET A 465 -7.01 -28.56 -3.68
C MET A 465 -6.22 -27.24 -3.85
N LEU A 466 -4.89 -27.30 -3.94
CA LEU A 466 -4.03 -26.13 -4.19
C LEU A 466 -4.26 -25.51 -5.58
N ASP A 467 -4.50 -26.33 -6.61
CA ASP A 467 -4.95 -25.87 -7.94
C ASP A 467 -6.31 -25.16 -7.83
N LYS A 468 -7.21 -25.66 -6.99
CA LYS A 468 -8.53 -25.06 -6.75
C LYS A 468 -8.42 -23.72 -6.02
N ILE A 469 -7.56 -23.59 -5.00
CA ILE A 469 -7.23 -22.32 -4.34
C ILE A 469 -6.68 -21.31 -5.36
N GLN A 470 -5.71 -21.71 -6.18
CA GLN A 470 -5.15 -20.86 -7.22
C GLN A 470 -6.22 -20.41 -8.23
N SER A 471 -7.11 -21.32 -8.64
CA SER A 471 -8.19 -21.02 -9.59
C SER A 471 -9.26 -20.08 -9.03
N ALA A 472 -9.43 -20.01 -7.70
CA ALA A 472 -10.26 -19.01 -7.02
C ALA A 472 -9.58 -17.63 -6.92
N CYS A 473 -8.35 -17.49 -7.42
CA CYS A 473 -7.44 -16.37 -7.14
C CYS A 473 -7.16 -16.18 -5.64
N GLY A 474 -7.26 -17.25 -4.85
CA GLY A 474 -6.78 -17.28 -3.47
C GLY A 474 -5.26 -17.08 -3.46
N ASN A 475 -4.80 -15.95 -2.93
CA ASN A 475 -3.41 -15.51 -3.03
C ASN A 475 -2.60 -15.72 -1.74
N VAL A 476 -3.25 -16.12 -0.65
CA VAL A 476 -2.59 -16.56 0.59
C VAL A 476 -3.23 -17.83 1.14
N LEU A 477 -2.45 -18.61 1.89
CA LEU A 477 -2.84 -19.87 2.51
C LEU A 477 -2.38 -19.87 3.97
N ARG A 478 -3.31 -19.96 4.92
CA ARG A 478 -2.98 -20.31 6.31
C ARG A 478 -2.86 -21.83 6.44
N THR A 479 -1.77 -22.32 7.03
CA THR A 479 -1.55 -23.75 7.26
C THR A 479 -0.68 -24.00 8.49
N GLY A 480 -0.95 -25.09 9.22
CA GLY A 480 -0.18 -25.47 10.41
C GLY A 480 1.24 -25.93 10.06
N LEU A 481 2.16 -25.63 10.96
CA LEU A 481 3.53 -26.12 10.99
C LEU A 481 3.76 -26.82 12.35
N ASP A 482 3.01 -27.91 12.55
CA ASP A 482 2.88 -28.62 13.82
C ASP A 482 4.21 -29.09 14.40
N TRP A 483 4.68 -28.49 15.49
CA TRP A 483 5.89 -28.98 16.16
C TRP A 483 5.74 -30.44 16.62
N ALA A 484 4.54 -30.84 17.04
CA ALA A 484 4.25 -32.22 17.45
C ALA A 484 4.42 -33.26 16.32
N GLN A 485 4.22 -32.87 15.06
CA GLN A 485 4.41 -33.76 13.89
C GLN A 485 5.78 -33.59 13.23
N ILE A 486 6.34 -32.38 13.28
CA ILE A 486 7.66 -32.09 12.74
C ILE A 486 8.75 -32.66 13.66
N GLU A 487 8.61 -32.63 14.98
CA GLU A 487 9.57 -33.19 15.94
C GLU A 487 8.91 -34.17 16.93
N PRO A 488 8.43 -35.35 16.47
CA PRO A 488 7.68 -36.29 17.30
C PRO A 488 8.54 -37.00 18.36
N ASN A 489 9.87 -36.94 18.24
CA ASN A 489 10.82 -37.58 19.16
C ASN A 489 11.69 -36.53 19.84
N ALA A 490 11.99 -36.72 21.14
CA ALA A 490 12.86 -35.83 21.89
C ALA A 490 14.31 -35.83 21.36
N PRO A 491 15.05 -34.71 21.47
CA PRO A 491 16.43 -34.61 20.97
C PRO A 491 17.37 -35.62 21.61
N SER A 492 18.05 -36.43 20.78
CA SER A 492 18.94 -37.48 21.26
C SER A 492 20.36 -36.96 21.40
N GLY A 493 20.87 -36.86 22.64
CA GLY A 493 22.19 -36.30 22.91
C GLY A 493 22.36 -34.84 22.46
N GLY A 494 21.26 -34.07 22.44
CA GLY A 494 21.22 -32.70 21.92
C GLY A 494 21.10 -32.59 20.39
N GLN A 495 20.85 -33.70 19.68
CA GLN A 495 20.55 -33.69 18.25
C GLN A 495 19.03 -33.77 18.01
N HIS A 496 18.49 -32.71 17.42
CA HIS A 496 17.10 -32.62 16.95
C HIS A 496 16.90 -33.43 15.67
N THR A 497 15.72 -34.04 15.51
CA THR A 497 15.39 -34.86 14.32
C THR A 497 14.00 -34.54 13.79
N TYR A 498 13.92 -34.03 12.55
CA TYR A 498 12.72 -33.41 12.01
C TYR A 498 12.10 -34.13 10.82
N SER A 499 10.77 -34.22 10.79
CA SER A 499 9.94 -34.87 9.76
C SER A 499 9.17 -33.83 8.94
N TRP A 500 9.67 -33.49 7.75
CA TRP A 500 9.17 -32.32 7.01
C TRP A 500 8.19 -32.63 5.88
N ASP A 501 8.17 -33.85 5.35
CA ASP A 501 7.68 -34.17 3.99
C ASP A 501 6.22 -33.75 3.69
N ASN A 502 5.34 -33.71 4.69
CA ASN A 502 3.96 -33.22 4.54
C ASN A 502 3.91 -31.70 4.42
N PHE A 503 4.58 -30.99 5.34
CA PHE A 503 4.65 -29.54 5.37
C PHE A 503 5.40 -29.00 4.14
N ASP A 504 6.48 -29.66 3.74
CA ASP A 504 7.20 -29.37 2.50
C ASP A 504 6.28 -29.48 1.27
N ARG A 505 5.42 -30.49 1.21
CA ARG A 505 4.51 -30.70 0.08
C ARG A 505 3.48 -29.60 -0.05
N ILE A 506 2.88 -29.16 1.06
CA ILE A 506 1.93 -28.03 1.09
C ILE A 506 2.66 -26.70 0.80
N VAL A 507 3.74 -26.38 1.52
CA VAL A 507 4.46 -25.10 1.37
C VAL A 507 5.05 -24.95 -0.03
N ASN A 508 5.77 -25.95 -0.54
CA ASN A 508 6.29 -25.90 -1.91
C ASN A 508 5.14 -25.92 -2.93
N GLY A 509 4.07 -26.70 -2.69
CA GLY A 509 2.89 -26.75 -3.56
C GLY A 509 2.14 -25.43 -3.68
N ALA A 510 2.06 -24.64 -2.60
CA ALA A 510 1.50 -23.29 -2.59
C ALA A 510 2.42 -22.28 -3.30
N ARG A 511 3.72 -22.26 -2.97
CA ARG A 511 4.68 -21.33 -3.62
C ARG A 511 4.85 -21.59 -5.11
N ASN A 512 4.80 -22.85 -5.56
CA ASN A 512 4.79 -23.21 -6.99
C ASN A 512 3.57 -22.64 -7.75
N ARG A 513 2.51 -22.25 -7.04
CA ARG A 513 1.29 -21.64 -7.57
C ARG A 513 1.22 -20.12 -7.35
N ASN A 514 2.31 -19.52 -6.83
CA ASN A 514 2.42 -18.13 -6.35
C ASN A 514 1.49 -17.79 -5.16
N ILE A 515 0.90 -18.78 -4.49
CA ILE A 515 0.10 -18.58 -3.27
C ILE A 515 1.06 -18.30 -2.11
N GLU A 516 0.89 -17.19 -1.40
CA GLU A 516 1.67 -16.86 -0.19
C GLU A 516 1.25 -17.72 1.00
N VAL A 517 2.08 -17.82 2.04
CA VAL A 517 1.83 -18.72 3.17
C VAL A 517 1.90 -17.95 4.49
N VAL A 518 0.88 -18.12 5.33
CA VAL A 518 0.93 -17.84 6.77
C VAL A 518 1.18 -19.17 7.48
N GLY A 519 2.38 -19.31 8.04
CA GLY A 519 2.78 -20.49 8.79
C GLY A 519 2.29 -20.40 10.24
N LEU A 520 1.24 -21.14 10.58
CA LEU A 520 0.72 -21.23 11.93
C LEU A 520 1.62 -22.14 12.79
N LEU A 521 2.28 -21.55 13.78
CA LEU A 521 3.18 -22.23 14.70
C LEU A 521 2.38 -22.71 15.91
N VAL A 522 2.04 -24.01 15.92
CA VAL A 522 1.06 -24.60 16.84
C VAL A 522 1.44 -26.03 17.20
N THR A 523 0.81 -26.57 18.24
CA THR A 523 1.08 -27.87 18.89
C THR A 523 2.41 -27.97 19.61
N SER A 524 2.46 -28.77 20.66
CA SER A 524 3.70 -29.19 21.32
C SER A 524 3.79 -30.73 21.31
N PRO A 525 4.94 -31.34 20.99
CA PRO A 525 5.08 -32.79 21.11
C PRO A 525 4.95 -33.23 22.57
N GLY A 526 4.51 -34.47 22.79
CA GLY A 526 4.28 -35.04 24.13
C GLY A 526 5.51 -35.05 25.05
N TRP A 527 6.72 -34.96 24.48
CA TRP A 527 7.96 -34.84 25.24
C TRP A 527 8.30 -33.40 25.67
N ALA A 528 7.66 -32.38 25.10
CA ALA A 528 7.87 -30.95 25.41
C ALA A 528 6.67 -30.26 26.09
N ASN A 529 5.55 -30.98 26.23
CA ASN A 529 4.26 -30.45 26.73
C ASN A 529 3.95 -30.85 28.19
N GLY A 530 4.95 -31.33 28.93
CA GLY A 530 4.78 -31.90 30.27
C GLY A 530 4.31 -33.36 30.33
N GLY A 531 4.27 -34.09 29.21
CA GLY A 531 3.85 -35.49 29.15
C GLY A 531 2.34 -35.70 28.97
N ASN A 532 1.62 -34.69 28.49
CA ASN A 532 0.17 -34.75 28.27
C ASN A 532 -0.17 -35.48 26.97
N ASP A 533 -1.14 -36.41 27.03
CA ASP A 533 -1.55 -37.32 25.95
C ASP A 533 -2.84 -36.91 25.21
N GLY A 534 -3.39 -35.73 25.54
CA GLY A 534 -4.51 -35.13 24.82
C GLY A 534 -4.12 -34.51 23.47
N ASP A 535 -5.05 -33.75 22.86
CA ASP A 535 -4.80 -33.09 21.57
C ASP A 535 -3.70 -32.02 21.73
N PRO A 536 -2.55 -32.12 21.02
CA PRO A 536 -1.33 -31.39 21.35
C PRO A 536 -1.40 -29.88 21.13
N HIS A 537 -2.46 -29.33 20.53
CA HIS A 537 -2.69 -27.88 20.50
C HIS A 537 -3.24 -27.33 21.83
N LEU A 538 -3.83 -28.17 22.69
CA LEU A 538 -4.32 -27.78 24.00
C LEU A 538 -3.20 -27.62 25.04
N TYR A 539 -1.95 -27.80 24.65
CA TYR A 539 -0.79 -27.83 25.54
C TYR A 539 0.36 -27.02 24.93
N PRO A 540 0.54 -25.74 25.30
CA PRO A 540 1.78 -25.00 25.02
C PRO A 540 2.98 -25.70 25.69
N PRO A 541 4.21 -25.43 25.25
CA PRO A 541 5.36 -26.11 25.81
C PRO A 541 5.64 -25.70 27.25
N THR A 542 6.29 -26.60 27.99
CA THR A 542 6.77 -26.31 29.34
C THR A 542 8.11 -25.57 29.28
N SER A 543 8.40 -24.75 30.29
CA SER A 543 9.49 -23.75 30.23
C SER A 543 10.90 -24.35 30.24
N ASP A 544 11.05 -25.61 30.67
CA ASP A 544 12.25 -26.42 30.52
C ASP A 544 12.61 -26.70 29.05
N HIS A 545 11.60 -26.82 28.17
CA HIS A 545 11.78 -27.03 26.73
C HIS A 545 11.88 -25.75 25.89
N THR A 546 12.19 -24.61 26.53
CA THR A 546 12.35 -23.31 25.85
C THR A 546 13.43 -23.33 24.76
N GLU A 547 14.60 -23.93 25.02
CA GLU A 547 15.69 -23.97 24.02
C GLU A 547 15.43 -24.99 22.90
N ASP A 548 14.64 -26.04 23.17
CA ASP A 548 14.20 -26.99 22.14
C ASP A 548 13.25 -26.32 21.15
N TYR A 549 12.24 -25.59 21.66
CA TYR A 549 11.32 -24.81 20.84
C TYR A 549 12.05 -23.76 19.99
N LYS A 550 13.03 -23.05 20.59
CA LYS A 550 13.90 -22.13 19.85
C LYS A 550 14.70 -22.82 18.75
N SER A 551 15.11 -24.07 18.95
CA SER A 551 15.89 -24.83 17.97
C SER A 551 15.01 -25.31 16.81
N PHE A 552 13.80 -25.79 17.11
CA PHE A 552 12.74 -26.03 16.12
C PHE A 552 12.43 -24.79 15.28
N LEU A 553 12.17 -23.63 15.89
CA LEU A 553 11.91 -22.39 15.17
C LEU A 553 13.06 -21.96 14.25
N LYS A 554 14.32 -22.08 14.71
CA LYS A 554 15.51 -21.80 13.88
C LYS A 554 15.59 -22.74 12.68
N ALA A 555 15.33 -24.04 12.87
CA ALA A 555 15.34 -25.03 11.79
C ALA A 555 14.21 -24.79 10.77
N LEU A 556 13.01 -24.47 11.26
CA LEU A 556 11.82 -24.16 10.47
C LEU A 556 12.01 -22.91 9.61
N VAL A 557 12.47 -21.80 10.21
CA VAL A 557 12.75 -20.55 9.46
C VAL A 557 13.89 -20.75 8.46
N ALA A 558 14.94 -21.47 8.82
CA ALA A 558 16.03 -21.79 7.89
C ALA A 558 15.55 -22.64 6.69
N ARG A 559 14.64 -23.59 6.91
CA ARG A 559 14.07 -24.45 5.86
C ARG A 559 13.14 -23.70 4.90
N TYR A 560 12.34 -22.78 5.43
CA TYR A 560 11.32 -22.04 4.68
C TYR A 560 11.73 -20.60 4.32
N SER A 561 13.01 -20.26 4.45
CA SER A 561 13.58 -19.00 3.97
C SER A 561 13.23 -18.75 2.49
N GLY A 562 12.74 -17.55 2.17
CA GLY A 562 12.23 -17.18 0.85
C GLY A 562 10.89 -17.82 0.45
N LYS A 563 10.31 -18.70 1.28
CA LYS A 563 9.03 -19.39 1.01
C LYS A 563 7.91 -18.89 1.92
N ILE A 564 8.18 -18.71 3.22
CA ILE A 564 7.21 -18.21 4.20
C ILE A 564 7.75 -16.90 4.80
N THR A 565 6.96 -15.83 4.66
CA THR A 565 7.27 -14.47 5.15
C THR A 565 6.42 -14.06 6.34
N ARG A 566 5.38 -14.85 6.67
CA ARG A 566 4.39 -14.58 7.71
C ARG A 566 4.21 -15.79 8.61
N TYR A 567 4.29 -15.57 9.91
CA TYR A 567 4.09 -16.60 10.93
C TYR A 567 3.05 -16.12 11.94
N GLU A 568 2.20 -17.04 12.38
CA GLU A 568 1.19 -16.82 13.41
C GLU A 568 1.56 -17.68 14.61
N PHE A 569 1.70 -17.08 15.80
CA PHE A 569 2.02 -17.87 16.99
C PHE A 569 0.74 -18.34 17.68
N TRP A 570 0.50 -19.65 17.60
CA TRP A 570 -0.61 -20.37 18.21
C TRP A 570 -2.01 -20.01 17.69
N ASN A 571 -3.01 -20.78 18.14
CA ASN A 571 -4.40 -20.68 17.75
C ASN A 571 -5.29 -20.48 18.99
N GLU A 572 -6.22 -19.52 18.94
CA GLU A 572 -7.25 -19.26 19.96
C GLU A 572 -6.75 -19.29 21.41
N ALA A 573 -5.58 -18.69 21.66
CA ALA A 573 -4.94 -18.79 22.97
C ALA A 573 -5.72 -18.09 24.11
N ASN A 574 -6.72 -17.27 23.78
CA ASN A 574 -7.69 -16.73 24.72
C ASN A 574 -8.77 -17.74 25.13
N ASN A 575 -9.23 -18.61 24.21
CA ASN A 575 -10.30 -19.57 24.45
C ASN A 575 -9.84 -21.05 24.39
N CYS A 576 -10.38 -21.86 23.48
CA CYS A 576 -10.24 -23.32 23.51
C CYS A 576 -8.81 -23.80 23.25
N GLY A 577 -7.96 -22.97 22.64
CA GLY A 577 -6.69 -23.41 22.06
C GLY A 577 -5.46 -23.35 22.97
N TRP A 578 -5.54 -22.91 24.24
CA TRP A 578 -4.34 -22.80 25.11
C TRP A 578 -4.26 -23.83 26.25
N HIS A 579 -5.39 -24.37 26.70
CA HIS A 579 -5.45 -25.35 27.79
C HIS A 579 -6.66 -26.27 27.58
N PRO A 580 -6.69 -27.46 28.23
CA PRO A 580 -7.84 -28.35 28.16
C PRO A 580 -9.12 -27.71 28.71
N GLY A 581 -10.04 -27.39 27.79
CA GLY A 581 -11.35 -26.81 28.08
C GLY A 581 -11.48 -25.35 27.66
N CYS A 582 -12.57 -25.05 26.96
CA CYS A 582 -12.92 -23.69 26.56
C CYS A 582 -13.33 -22.82 27.77
N GLY A 583 -13.12 -21.51 27.68
CA GLY A 583 -13.32 -20.54 28.75
C GLY A 583 -12.13 -20.45 29.71
N GLY A 584 -12.39 -20.13 30.98
CA GLY A 584 -11.36 -19.93 32.00
C GLY A 584 -10.85 -18.49 32.10
N ASN A 585 -9.79 -18.27 32.87
CA ASN A 585 -9.25 -16.94 33.15
C ASN A 585 -8.35 -16.45 32.01
N LYS A 586 -8.84 -15.50 31.21
CA LYS A 586 -8.12 -14.85 30.10
C LYS A 586 -6.79 -14.22 30.54
N SER A 587 -6.75 -13.53 31.68
CA SER A 587 -5.54 -12.88 32.20
C SER A 587 -4.46 -13.91 32.54
N SER A 588 -4.82 -15.05 33.15
CA SER A 588 -3.87 -16.15 33.38
C SER A 588 -3.28 -16.67 32.07
N LYS A 589 -4.12 -16.89 31.05
CA LYS A 589 -3.65 -17.32 29.72
C LYS A 589 -2.74 -16.28 29.07
N ALA A 590 -3.09 -15.00 29.14
CA ALA A 590 -2.27 -13.91 28.60
C ALA A 590 -0.87 -13.83 29.27
N GLN A 591 -0.81 -14.02 30.59
CA GLN A 591 0.44 -14.04 31.38
C GLN A 591 1.34 -15.24 31.08
N GLU A 592 0.81 -16.33 30.56
CA GLU A 592 1.57 -17.48 30.06
C GLU A 592 1.95 -17.28 28.58
N TYR A 593 0.98 -16.88 27.77
CA TYR A 593 1.08 -16.67 26.33
C TYR A 593 2.15 -15.63 25.97
N ILE A 594 2.19 -14.48 26.66
CA ILE A 594 3.11 -13.38 26.31
C ILE A 594 4.58 -13.80 26.36
N LYS A 595 4.93 -14.75 27.24
CA LYS A 595 6.29 -15.28 27.39
C LYS A 595 6.67 -16.11 26.16
N TRP A 596 5.76 -16.96 25.68
CA TRP A 596 5.99 -17.74 24.46
C TRP A 596 5.89 -16.89 23.19
N GLN A 597 5.00 -15.89 23.13
CA GLN A 597 4.99 -14.89 22.05
C GLN A 597 6.36 -14.21 21.93
N LYS A 598 6.95 -13.78 23.06
CA LYS A 598 8.30 -13.20 23.08
C LYS A 598 9.36 -14.18 22.57
N VAL A 599 9.38 -15.41 23.09
CA VAL A 599 10.32 -16.46 22.63
C VAL A 599 10.20 -16.70 21.13
N THR A 600 8.98 -16.77 20.59
CA THR A 600 8.72 -16.95 19.15
C THR A 600 9.21 -15.75 18.35
N TYR A 601 8.83 -14.53 18.74
CA TYR A 601 9.20 -13.30 18.06
C TYR A 601 10.71 -13.08 18.02
N GLU A 602 11.39 -13.10 19.17
CA GLU A 602 12.85 -12.89 19.25
C GLU A 602 13.61 -13.95 18.44
N THR A 603 13.14 -15.21 18.45
CA THR A 603 13.80 -16.29 17.71
C THR A 603 13.66 -16.11 16.21
N ILE A 604 12.45 -15.85 15.71
CA ILE A 604 12.20 -15.63 14.27
C ILE A 604 12.97 -14.40 13.79
N LYS A 605 12.90 -13.27 14.51
CA LYS A 605 13.62 -12.05 14.17
C LYS A 605 15.16 -12.20 14.22
N SER A 606 15.69 -13.09 15.08
CA SER A 606 17.13 -13.42 15.12
C SER A 606 17.60 -14.31 13.94
N ALA A 607 16.67 -15.03 13.33
CA ALA A 607 16.91 -15.79 12.11
C ALA A 607 16.84 -14.87 10.87
N ASP A 608 15.77 -14.09 10.76
CA ASP A 608 15.58 -13.03 9.75
C ASP A 608 14.58 -11.97 10.28
N ALA A 609 15.02 -10.72 10.39
CA ALA A 609 14.24 -9.62 10.97
C ALA A 609 13.09 -9.13 10.07
N SER A 610 13.09 -9.48 8.78
CA SER A 610 12.07 -9.07 7.80
C SER A 610 10.77 -9.89 7.88
N LEU A 611 10.83 -11.07 8.51
CA LEU A 611 9.68 -11.97 8.68
C LEU A 611 8.65 -11.36 9.63
N LEU A 612 7.38 -11.42 9.27
CA LEU A 612 6.27 -10.92 10.09
C LEU A 612 5.77 -12.00 11.04
N VAL A 613 5.56 -11.64 12.30
CA VAL A 613 5.04 -12.51 13.36
C VAL A 613 3.81 -11.85 13.98
N SER A 614 2.64 -12.50 13.90
CA SER A 614 1.43 -12.01 14.58
C SER A 614 1.30 -12.54 16.01
N THR A 615 0.29 -12.04 16.72
CA THR A 615 -0.35 -12.78 17.80
C THR A 615 -0.99 -14.08 17.28
N THR A 616 -1.49 -14.91 18.19
CA THR A 616 -2.51 -15.93 17.95
C THR A 616 -3.67 -15.33 17.18
N GLY A 617 -4.28 -16.11 16.28
CA GLY A 617 -5.67 -15.88 15.89
C GLY A 617 -6.52 -15.96 17.15
N MET A 618 -7.00 -14.82 17.65
CA MET A 618 -7.84 -14.79 18.86
C MET A 618 -9.25 -15.28 18.53
N ASP A 619 -9.86 -16.10 19.37
CA ASP A 619 -11.28 -16.47 19.23
C ASP A 619 -12.14 -15.22 19.48
N GLY A 620 -12.88 -14.82 18.44
CA GLY A 620 -13.64 -13.57 18.41
C GLY A 620 -12.77 -12.31 18.43
N ALA A 621 -13.45 -11.17 18.46
CA ALA A 621 -12.81 -9.86 18.57
C ALA A 621 -12.47 -9.50 20.03
N ASP A 622 -11.62 -10.32 20.66
CA ASP A 622 -11.35 -10.27 22.11
C ASP A 622 -10.48 -9.09 22.57
N THR A 623 -11.10 -7.91 22.68
CA THR A 623 -10.47 -6.67 23.16
C THR A 623 -10.00 -6.75 24.62
N GLU A 624 -10.62 -7.59 25.45
CA GLU A 624 -10.21 -7.82 26.84
C GLU A 624 -8.85 -8.53 26.87
N PHE A 625 -8.71 -9.66 26.17
CA PHE A 625 -7.44 -10.38 26.07
C PHE A 625 -6.36 -9.53 25.36
N LEU A 626 -6.72 -8.80 24.31
CA LEU A 626 -5.77 -7.94 23.60
C LEU A 626 -5.26 -6.78 24.48
N SER A 627 -6.09 -6.16 25.32
CA SER A 627 -5.63 -5.07 26.21
C SER A 627 -4.64 -5.59 27.26
N GLU A 628 -4.94 -6.75 27.85
CA GLU A 628 -4.05 -7.46 28.77
C GLU A 628 -2.70 -7.79 28.07
N LEU A 629 -2.69 -8.27 26.82
CA LEU A 629 -1.44 -8.48 26.07
C LEU A 629 -0.64 -7.19 25.89
N TYR A 630 -1.26 -6.05 25.61
CA TYR A 630 -0.57 -4.75 25.53
C TYR A 630 0.01 -4.29 26.88
N GLU A 631 -0.71 -4.52 27.98
CA GLU A 631 -0.29 -4.11 29.32
C GLU A 631 0.84 -5.02 29.85
N LEU A 632 0.77 -6.31 29.57
CA LEU A 632 1.84 -7.28 29.80
C LEU A 632 3.06 -7.08 28.89
N SER A 633 2.94 -6.37 27.76
CA SER A 633 4.04 -6.09 26.81
C SER A 633 5.04 -5.02 27.29
N THR A 634 5.35 -5.03 28.59
CA THR A 634 6.20 -4.06 29.27
C THR A 634 7.37 -4.76 29.98
N GLY A 635 8.43 -4.02 30.30
CA GLY A 635 9.60 -4.57 31.01
C GLY A 635 10.21 -5.79 30.32
N GLU A 636 10.37 -6.88 31.08
CA GLU A 636 10.98 -8.14 30.61
C GLU A 636 10.19 -8.85 29.49
N ASN A 637 8.89 -8.59 29.36
CA ASN A 637 8.04 -9.15 28.30
C ASN A 637 8.05 -8.31 27.01
N SER A 638 8.67 -7.13 27.02
CA SER A 638 8.79 -6.29 25.83
C SER A 638 9.94 -6.72 24.92
N CYS A 639 9.79 -6.42 23.63
CA CYS A 639 10.81 -6.56 22.59
C CYS A 639 11.29 -5.16 22.20
N SER A 640 12.49 -4.78 22.64
CA SER A 640 13.07 -3.43 22.45
C SER A 640 12.14 -2.28 22.87
N GLY A 641 11.38 -2.45 23.96
CA GLY A 641 10.43 -1.45 24.47
C GLY A 641 9.11 -1.36 23.70
N LYS A 642 8.80 -2.38 22.87
CA LYS A 642 7.55 -2.53 22.12
C LYS A 642 6.92 -3.90 22.38
N PRO A 643 5.65 -4.13 22.00
CA PRO A 643 5.08 -5.47 21.95
C PRO A 643 5.88 -6.42 21.05
N CYS A 644 5.85 -7.72 21.37
CA CYS A 644 6.56 -8.76 20.64
C CYS A 644 5.74 -9.33 19.47
N TRP A 645 5.16 -8.47 18.64
CA TRP A 645 4.45 -8.83 17.40
C TRP A 645 4.52 -7.70 16.37
N ASP A 646 4.37 -8.04 15.10
CA ASP A 646 4.24 -7.09 13.98
C ASP A 646 2.79 -6.86 13.55
N ARG A 647 1.85 -7.69 14.04
CA ARG A 647 0.45 -7.83 13.61
C ARG A 647 -0.44 -8.40 14.71
N VAL A 648 -1.73 -8.04 14.68
CA VAL A 648 -2.77 -8.71 15.49
C VAL A 648 -3.57 -9.67 14.59
N ALA A 649 -3.77 -10.90 15.04
CA ALA A 649 -4.57 -11.91 14.33
C ALA A 649 -5.90 -12.20 15.05
N VAL A 650 -6.97 -12.43 14.29
CA VAL A 650 -8.33 -12.64 14.81
C VAL A 650 -9.10 -13.69 14.02
N HIS A 651 -9.87 -14.52 14.72
CA HIS A 651 -10.94 -15.35 14.20
C HIS A 651 -12.24 -14.59 14.45
N ALA A 652 -12.58 -13.66 13.56
CA ALA A 652 -13.52 -12.57 13.83
C ALA A 652 -15.01 -12.99 13.85
N TYR A 653 -15.34 -14.16 14.38
CA TYR A 653 -16.71 -14.68 14.47
C TYR A 653 -17.52 -13.95 15.55
N GLY A 654 -18.74 -13.54 15.19
CA GLY A 654 -19.77 -13.09 16.12
C GLY A 654 -20.66 -14.23 16.62
N GLY A 655 -21.51 -13.94 17.62
CA GLY A 655 -22.40 -14.92 18.26
C GLY A 655 -23.48 -15.56 17.36
N ASN A 656 -23.56 -15.19 16.08
CA ASN A 656 -24.39 -15.78 15.04
C ASN A 656 -23.59 -16.67 14.05
N GLY A 657 -22.27 -16.78 14.22
CA GLY A 657 -21.37 -17.51 13.31
C GLY A 657 -20.99 -16.76 12.03
N SER A 658 -21.40 -15.50 11.83
CA SER A 658 -20.85 -14.63 10.77
C SER A 658 -19.65 -13.85 11.28
N ILE A 659 -19.03 -13.02 10.43
CA ILE A 659 -18.04 -12.04 10.90
C ILE A 659 -18.71 -10.97 11.78
N ASP A 660 -18.04 -10.54 12.85
CA ASP A 660 -18.40 -9.38 13.66
C ASP A 660 -17.54 -8.17 13.29
N PHE A 661 -18.08 -7.34 12.40
CA PHE A 661 -17.45 -6.09 11.99
C PHE A 661 -17.35 -5.05 13.12
N GLY A 662 -18.31 -5.02 14.05
CA GLY A 662 -18.29 -4.07 15.17
C GLY A 662 -17.25 -4.46 16.23
N GLY A 663 -17.07 -5.76 16.46
CA GLY A 663 -15.95 -6.31 17.21
C GLY A 663 -14.61 -5.99 16.54
N LEU A 664 -14.49 -6.20 15.22
CA LEU A 664 -13.28 -5.87 14.46
C LEU A 664 -12.91 -4.37 14.54
N ASP A 665 -13.91 -3.48 14.44
CA ASP A 665 -13.73 -2.04 14.65
C ASP A 665 -13.28 -1.73 16.09
N SER A 666 -13.81 -2.45 17.08
CA SER A 666 -13.43 -2.30 18.49
C SER A 666 -11.98 -2.75 18.75
N VAL A 667 -11.54 -3.83 18.10
CA VAL A 667 -10.12 -4.26 18.09
C VAL A 667 -9.25 -3.18 17.44
N ARG A 668 -9.67 -2.59 16.31
CA ARG A 668 -8.90 -1.52 15.66
C ARG A 668 -8.78 -0.27 16.53
N GLN A 669 -9.87 0.14 17.20
CA GLN A 669 -9.88 1.26 18.13
C GLN A 669 -8.96 1.01 19.34
N LEU A 670 -8.94 -0.21 19.88
CA LEU A 670 -8.02 -0.60 20.95
C LEU A 670 -6.56 -0.51 20.48
N MET A 671 -6.21 -1.09 19.34
CA MET A 671 -4.86 -0.97 18.75
C MET A 671 -4.43 0.49 18.61
N GLN A 672 -5.30 1.34 18.03
CA GLN A 672 -5.06 2.78 17.88
C GLN A 672 -4.82 3.48 19.23
N SER A 673 -5.60 3.17 20.27
CA SER A 673 -5.41 3.74 21.62
C SER A 673 -4.09 3.35 22.28
N LYS A 674 -3.50 2.21 21.88
CA LYS A 674 -2.19 1.71 22.32
C LYS A 674 -1.05 2.18 21.39
N ASN A 675 -1.36 3.04 20.41
CA ASN A 675 -0.49 3.51 19.32
C ASN A 675 0.01 2.42 18.35
N ASP A 676 -0.64 1.26 18.31
CA ASP A 676 -0.38 0.27 17.27
C ASP A 676 -1.19 0.58 16.00
N ALA A 677 -0.49 1.00 14.95
CA ALA A 677 -1.06 1.24 13.63
C ALA A 677 -1.09 -0.02 12.75
N SER A 678 -0.51 -1.15 13.19
CA SER A 678 -0.26 -2.34 12.39
C SER A 678 -1.53 -2.93 11.75
N PRO A 679 -1.41 -3.63 10.61
CA PRO A 679 -2.53 -4.34 10.03
C PRO A 679 -3.06 -5.49 10.90
N ILE A 680 -4.34 -5.81 10.73
CA ILE A 680 -4.98 -7.00 11.27
C ILE A 680 -4.93 -8.12 10.23
N TRP A 681 -4.69 -9.35 10.69
CA TRP A 681 -4.91 -10.57 9.91
C TRP A 681 -6.18 -11.26 10.41
N ILE A 682 -7.22 -11.33 9.57
CA ILE A 682 -8.37 -12.20 9.81
C ILE A 682 -7.95 -13.60 9.37
N THR A 683 -7.40 -14.37 10.30
CA THR A 683 -6.76 -15.66 10.05
C THR A 683 -7.78 -16.79 9.87
N GLU A 684 -8.99 -16.61 10.41
CA GLU A 684 -10.18 -17.38 10.05
C GLU A 684 -11.44 -16.51 9.93
N TYR A 685 -12.21 -16.74 8.87
CA TYR A 685 -13.62 -16.36 8.77
C TYR A 685 -14.38 -17.38 7.90
N GLY A 686 -15.70 -17.46 8.02
CA GLY A 686 -16.51 -18.46 7.31
C GLY A 686 -17.96 -18.44 7.76
N LEU A 687 -18.78 -19.36 7.21
CA LEU A 687 -20.15 -19.55 7.67
C LEU A 687 -20.67 -20.95 7.30
N SER A 688 -21.04 -21.75 8.31
CA SER A 688 -21.70 -23.05 8.10
C SER A 688 -23.17 -22.86 7.72
N THR A 689 -23.48 -22.89 6.42
CA THR A 689 -24.86 -22.69 5.94
C THR A 689 -25.07 -23.23 4.53
N SER A 690 -26.31 -23.17 4.04
CA SER A 690 -26.64 -23.51 2.64
C SER A 690 -25.79 -22.70 1.66
N ASP A 691 -25.39 -23.33 0.55
CA ASP A 691 -24.46 -22.73 -0.41
C ASP A 691 -24.91 -21.35 -0.92
N THR A 692 -26.21 -21.15 -1.15
CA THR A 692 -26.76 -19.85 -1.57
C THR A 692 -26.63 -18.77 -0.48
N ALA A 693 -26.90 -19.09 0.79
CA ALA A 693 -26.71 -18.13 1.89
C ALA A 693 -25.22 -17.80 2.13
N ARG A 694 -24.35 -18.81 1.99
CA ARG A 694 -22.90 -18.67 2.07
C ARG A 694 -22.33 -17.84 0.91
N THR A 695 -22.93 -17.93 -0.27
CA THR A 695 -22.61 -17.09 -1.43
C THR A 695 -22.83 -15.61 -1.11
N SER A 696 -24.02 -15.24 -0.61
CA SER A 696 -24.32 -13.85 -0.21
C SER A 696 -23.47 -13.38 0.98
N TYR A 697 -23.13 -14.27 1.91
CA TYR A 697 -22.20 -13.96 3.01
C TYR A 697 -20.79 -13.65 2.50
N ILE A 698 -20.24 -14.44 1.56
CA ILE A 698 -18.92 -14.21 0.96
C ILE A 698 -18.90 -12.89 0.18
N GLU A 699 -19.96 -12.61 -0.57
CA GLU A 699 -20.16 -11.35 -1.30
C GLU A 699 -20.09 -10.15 -0.36
N GLN A 700 -21.01 -10.08 0.61
CA GLN A 700 -21.06 -8.99 1.60
C GLN A 700 -19.77 -8.86 2.42
N THR A 701 -19.14 -9.98 2.79
CA THR A 701 -17.95 -9.97 3.64
C THR A 701 -16.72 -9.47 2.88
N LEU A 702 -16.48 -9.96 1.66
CA LEU A 702 -15.32 -9.55 0.88
C LEU A 702 -15.47 -8.14 0.31
N GLU A 703 -16.67 -7.71 -0.07
CA GLU A 703 -16.93 -6.33 -0.47
C GLU A 703 -16.72 -5.35 0.70
N THR A 704 -17.21 -5.69 1.89
CA THR A 704 -16.99 -4.88 3.10
C THR A 704 -15.50 -4.82 3.45
N LEU A 705 -14.79 -5.96 3.48
CA LEU A 705 -13.37 -6.01 3.83
C LEU A 705 -12.45 -5.35 2.78
N ALA A 706 -12.87 -5.30 1.52
CA ALA A 706 -12.15 -4.58 0.46
C ALA A 706 -12.41 -3.06 0.46
N SER A 707 -13.38 -2.57 1.26
CA SER A 707 -13.69 -1.14 1.37
C SER A 707 -12.60 -0.36 2.12
N SER A 708 -12.52 0.96 1.87
CA SER A 708 -11.58 1.85 2.56
C SER A 708 -11.69 1.82 4.09
N ASN A 709 -12.88 1.51 4.63
CA ASN A 709 -13.11 1.44 6.07
C ASN A 709 -12.29 0.31 6.72
N TYR A 710 -12.14 -0.83 6.02
CA TYR A 710 -11.40 -2.00 6.49
C TYR A 710 -10.00 -2.11 5.89
N SER A 711 -9.46 -1.02 5.34
CA SER A 711 -8.09 -0.92 4.80
C SER A 711 -6.96 -1.21 5.81
N PHE A 712 -7.29 -1.38 7.10
CA PHE A 712 -6.41 -1.89 8.14
C PHE A 712 -6.32 -3.43 8.18
N VAL A 713 -7.10 -4.16 7.39
CA VAL A 713 -7.02 -5.63 7.27
C VAL A 713 -6.09 -6.00 6.11
N GLU A 714 -5.01 -6.74 6.38
CA GLU A 714 -4.08 -7.22 5.35
C GLU A 714 -4.49 -8.59 4.79
N ILE A 715 -5.08 -9.45 5.63
CA ILE A 715 -5.44 -10.83 5.27
C ILE A 715 -6.89 -11.10 5.68
N ALA A 716 -7.63 -11.75 4.79
CA ALA A 716 -8.87 -12.43 5.13
C ALA A 716 -8.83 -13.86 4.59
N ASN A 717 -8.53 -14.82 5.47
CA ASN A 717 -8.39 -16.22 5.13
C ASN A 717 -9.70 -16.98 5.41
N TYR A 718 -10.41 -17.38 4.36
CA TYR A 718 -11.63 -18.17 4.47
C TYR A 718 -11.28 -19.56 5.02
N LEU A 719 -11.93 -19.97 6.10
CA LEU A 719 -11.53 -21.11 6.95
C LEU A 719 -11.19 -22.38 6.16
N VAL A 720 -12.05 -22.79 5.21
CA VAL A 720 -11.85 -24.01 4.43
C VAL A 720 -12.31 -23.91 2.99
N ILE A 721 -11.51 -24.47 2.07
CA ILE A 721 -11.91 -24.63 0.68
C ILE A 721 -13.02 -25.67 0.52
N ALA A 722 -12.91 -26.88 1.08
CA ALA A 722 -13.77 -28.01 0.75
C ALA A 722 -14.74 -28.43 1.87
N ASP A 723 -15.95 -28.84 1.50
CA ASP A 723 -16.85 -29.63 2.35
C ASP A 723 -16.20 -31.01 2.62
N THR A 724 -16.37 -31.54 3.82
CA THR A 724 -15.82 -32.83 4.33
C THR A 724 -16.73 -33.30 5.47
N PRO A 725 -16.57 -34.52 6.02
CA PRO A 725 -17.33 -34.97 7.19
C PRO A 725 -17.18 -34.07 8.44
N GLN A 726 -16.10 -33.30 8.54
CA GLN A 726 -15.84 -32.35 9.63
C GLN A 726 -16.24 -30.91 9.26
N THR A 727 -16.12 -30.52 7.98
CA THR A 727 -16.42 -29.17 7.44
C THR A 727 -17.79 -29.09 6.77
N ALA A 728 -18.76 -29.94 7.15
CA ALA A 728 -20.02 -30.07 6.42
C ALA A 728 -20.79 -28.73 6.34
N ASN A 729 -20.95 -28.21 5.12
CA ASN A 729 -21.56 -26.92 4.79
C ASN A 729 -20.70 -25.68 5.09
N TRP A 730 -19.41 -25.84 5.37
CA TRP A 730 -18.44 -24.73 5.44
C TRP A 730 -17.72 -24.49 4.10
N GLY A 731 -17.38 -25.53 3.33
CA GLY A 731 -16.46 -25.40 2.20
C GLY A 731 -17.05 -24.75 0.97
N ILE A 732 -16.34 -23.79 0.38
CA ILE A 732 -16.73 -23.12 -0.87
C ILE A 732 -16.75 -24.05 -2.10
N VAL A 733 -16.10 -25.22 -2.05
CA VAL A 733 -16.25 -26.32 -3.00
C VAL A 733 -16.73 -27.60 -2.31
N LYS A 734 -17.15 -28.60 -3.10
CA LYS A 734 -17.52 -29.92 -2.58
C LYS A 734 -16.31 -30.79 -2.24
N GLU A 735 -16.57 -31.92 -1.60
CA GLU A 735 -15.54 -32.86 -1.10
C GLU A 735 -14.70 -33.50 -2.22
N ASP A 736 -15.27 -33.58 -3.42
CA ASP A 736 -14.66 -33.96 -4.70
C ASP A 736 -14.09 -32.74 -5.47
N LEU A 737 -13.98 -31.59 -4.80
CA LEU A 737 -13.54 -30.29 -5.32
C LEU A 737 -14.44 -29.67 -6.39
N ALA A 738 -15.67 -30.20 -6.59
CA ALA A 738 -16.63 -29.63 -7.53
C ALA A 738 -17.11 -28.23 -7.10
N ASP A 739 -17.22 -27.35 -8.09
CA ASP A 739 -17.62 -25.95 -7.96
C ASP A 739 -19.01 -25.77 -7.31
N THR A 740 -19.15 -24.73 -6.49
CA THR A 740 -20.45 -24.25 -6.00
C THR A 740 -20.63 -22.75 -6.29
N GLN A 741 -21.79 -22.19 -5.94
CA GLN A 741 -22.03 -20.75 -6.06
C GLN A 741 -21.06 -19.96 -5.16
N SER A 742 -20.72 -20.51 -3.98
CA SER A 742 -19.76 -19.91 -3.03
C SER A 742 -18.37 -19.76 -3.65
N PHE A 743 -17.82 -20.82 -4.25
CA PHE A 743 -16.55 -20.76 -4.98
C PHE A 743 -16.62 -19.75 -6.14
N THR A 744 -17.68 -19.82 -6.95
CA THR A 744 -17.85 -18.96 -8.12
C THR A 744 -17.90 -17.47 -7.72
N LYS A 745 -18.58 -17.15 -6.61
CA LYS A 745 -18.64 -15.80 -6.06
C LYS A 745 -17.30 -15.35 -5.47
N PHE A 746 -16.62 -16.18 -4.67
CA PHE A 746 -15.28 -15.88 -4.16
C PHE A 746 -14.32 -15.56 -5.32
N GLN A 747 -14.25 -16.45 -6.32
CA GLN A 747 -13.47 -16.29 -7.54
C GLN A 747 -13.81 -14.97 -8.26
N SER A 748 -15.09 -14.65 -8.42
CA SER A 748 -15.53 -13.41 -9.09
C SER A 748 -15.14 -12.13 -8.37
N ILE A 749 -14.79 -12.18 -7.08
CA ILE A 749 -14.32 -11.03 -6.31
C ILE A 749 -12.78 -11.02 -6.29
N ALA A 750 -12.15 -12.11 -5.85
CA ALA A 750 -10.71 -12.20 -5.69
C ALA A 750 -9.94 -12.08 -7.02
N CYS A 751 -10.47 -12.61 -8.13
CA CYS A 751 -9.84 -12.48 -9.46
C CYS A 751 -10.03 -11.11 -10.11
N ASN A 752 -11.08 -10.36 -9.75
CA ASN A 752 -11.35 -9.02 -10.27
C ASN A 752 -10.70 -7.91 -9.43
N ALA A 753 -10.23 -8.21 -8.22
CA ALA A 753 -9.45 -7.28 -7.41
C ALA A 753 -8.12 -6.93 -8.14
N PRO A 754 -7.72 -5.65 -8.23
CA PRO A 754 -6.64 -5.19 -9.13
C PRO A 754 -5.30 -5.87 -8.85
N SER A 755 -4.85 -6.74 -9.75
CA SER A 755 -3.88 -7.81 -9.47
C SER A 755 -2.45 -7.35 -9.15
N THR A 756 -1.84 -7.94 -8.12
CA THR A 756 -0.45 -7.69 -7.70
C THR A 756 0.47 -8.92 -7.78
N ILE A 757 0.22 -9.86 -8.71
CA ILE A 757 1.16 -10.97 -8.94
C ILE A 757 2.32 -10.46 -9.79
N THR A 758 3.35 -9.91 -9.14
CA THR A 758 4.68 -9.87 -9.73
C THR A 758 5.16 -11.32 -9.88
N PRO A 759 5.48 -11.81 -11.09
CA PRO A 759 5.93 -13.19 -11.25
C PRO A 759 7.26 -13.39 -10.51
N SER A 760 7.32 -14.41 -9.65
CA SER A 760 8.59 -14.79 -9.02
C SER A 760 9.64 -15.14 -10.08
N PRO A 761 10.92 -14.79 -9.90
CA PRO A 761 11.96 -15.03 -10.89
C PRO A 761 12.06 -16.53 -11.19
N THR A 762 11.88 -16.89 -12.47
CA THR A 762 11.72 -18.28 -12.90
C THR A 762 12.99 -19.09 -12.59
N PRO A 763 12.89 -20.27 -11.95
CA PRO A 763 14.03 -21.16 -11.76
C PRO A 763 14.65 -21.54 -13.11
N ARG A 764 15.89 -21.09 -13.36
CA ARG A 764 16.54 -21.21 -14.66
C ARG A 764 17.02 -22.65 -14.89
N THR A 765 16.18 -23.46 -15.51
CA THR A 765 16.45 -24.88 -15.76
C THR A 765 17.30 -25.09 -17.02
N GLY A 766 18.29 -26.00 -16.91
CA GLY A 766 18.97 -26.63 -18.05
C GLY A 766 20.20 -25.93 -18.63
N GLY A 767 21.14 -26.73 -19.13
CA GLY A 767 22.20 -26.30 -20.06
C GLY A 767 23.63 -26.37 -19.54
N GLY A 768 24.32 -27.49 -19.81
CA GLY A 768 25.79 -27.52 -19.85
C GLY A 768 26.35 -26.81 -21.10
N PRO A 769 27.66 -26.51 -21.16
CA PRO A 769 28.19 -25.50 -22.08
C PRO A 769 28.65 -26.02 -23.45
N THR A 770 28.42 -25.23 -24.51
CA THR A 770 29.14 -25.33 -25.80
C THR A 770 29.34 -23.96 -26.49
N SER A 771 30.60 -23.65 -26.81
CA SER A 771 31.11 -22.81 -27.93
C SER A 771 30.58 -21.37 -28.19
N THR A 772 31.36 -20.38 -27.74
CA THR A 772 31.87 -19.18 -28.47
C THR A 772 30.90 -18.19 -29.18
N PRO A 773 30.84 -16.91 -28.71
CA PRO A 773 30.29 -15.77 -29.45
C PRO A 773 31.36 -14.79 -30.00
N PRO A 774 31.03 -14.00 -31.04
CA PRO A 774 31.42 -12.58 -31.07
C PRO A 774 30.36 -11.64 -31.73
N PRO A 775 30.46 -10.30 -31.61
CA PRO A 775 30.93 -9.52 -30.46
C PRO A 775 30.12 -8.23 -30.13
N GLY A 776 29.96 -7.91 -28.84
CA GLY A 776 29.63 -6.56 -28.33
C GLY A 776 28.14 -6.15 -28.34
N ARG A 777 27.65 -5.29 -27.43
CA ARG A 777 28.27 -4.62 -26.26
C ARG A 777 27.35 -4.75 -25.04
N ALA A 778 27.92 -4.81 -23.84
CA ALA A 778 27.22 -4.66 -22.56
C ALA A 778 27.98 -3.67 -21.65
N GLY A 779 27.28 -3.01 -20.73
CA GLY A 779 27.90 -2.14 -19.72
C GLY A 779 28.66 -2.94 -18.65
N ILE A 780 29.76 -2.40 -18.15
CA ILE A 780 30.67 -3.11 -17.23
C ILE A 780 30.81 -2.34 -15.91
N THR A 781 30.40 -2.95 -14.80
CA THR A 781 30.78 -2.51 -13.45
C THR A 781 32.13 -3.13 -13.12
N THR A 782 33.21 -2.35 -13.12
CA THR A 782 34.58 -2.86 -12.88
C THR A 782 35.15 -2.31 -11.58
N LEU A 783 35.50 -3.19 -10.64
CA LEU A 783 36.32 -2.80 -9.48
C LEU A 783 37.79 -2.69 -9.92
N ARG A 784 38.44 -1.55 -9.68
CA ARG A 784 39.85 -1.33 -10.03
C ARG A 784 40.71 -1.26 -8.78
N ILE A 785 41.61 -2.23 -8.61
CA ILE A 785 42.60 -2.25 -7.52
C ILE A 785 43.95 -1.79 -8.09
N GLU A 786 44.64 -0.90 -7.37
CA GLU A 786 45.96 -0.40 -7.77
C GLU A 786 46.99 -0.60 -6.64
N VAL A 787 48.00 -1.44 -6.90
CA VAL A 787 49.08 -1.74 -5.94
C VAL A 787 50.23 -0.75 -6.13
N TRP A 788 50.73 -0.20 -5.02
CA TRP A 788 51.84 0.74 -4.97
C TRP A 788 52.87 0.26 -3.94
N VAL A 789 54.14 0.24 -4.32
CA VAL A 789 55.27 -0.17 -3.47
C VAL A 789 56.19 1.02 -3.20
N THR A 790 56.71 1.12 -1.98
CA THR A 790 57.73 2.11 -1.61
C THR A 790 59.04 1.39 -1.38
N ARG A 791 60.08 1.77 -2.13
CA ARG A 791 61.44 1.23 -1.99
C ARG A 791 62.42 2.39 -2.03
N ASP A 792 63.43 2.36 -1.15
CA ASP A 792 64.48 3.37 -1.07
C ASP A 792 63.93 4.82 -0.94
N GLY A 793 62.81 4.96 -0.23
CA GLY A 793 62.09 6.23 -0.01
C GLY A 793 61.13 6.66 -1.13
N VAL A 794 61.14 6.01 -2.29
CA VAL A 794 60.32 6.40 -3.46
C VAL A 794 59.14 5.45 -3.63
N ARG A 795 57.92 6.02 -3.68
CA ARG A 795 56.67 5.28 -3.95
C ARG A 795 56.42 5.17 -5.46
N ARG A 796 56.29 3.95 -5.99
CA ARG A 796 55.96 3.67 -7.39
C ARG A 796 54.79 2.70 -7.51
N ARG A 797 54.08 2.72 -8.64
CA ARG A 797 53.07 1.71 -9.00
C ARG A 797 53.79 0.38 -9.21
N TRP A 798 53.24 -0.71 -8.69
CA TRP A 798 53.82 -2.05 -8.85
C TRP A 798 53.79 -2.51 -10.32
N SER A 799 54.81 -3.25 -10.74
CA SER A 799 54.97 -3.80 -12.10
C SER A 799 55.35 -5.28 -12.06
N SER A 800 55.19 -5.97 -13.19
CA SER A 800 55.64 -7.37 -13.34
C SER A 800 57.18 -7.56 -13.30
N GLN A 801 57.95 -6.48 -13.13
CA GLN A 801 59.40 -6.53 -12.85
C GLN A 801 59.71 -6.51 -11.33
N ASP A 802 58.72 -6.25 -10.48
CA ASP A 802 58.85 -6.23 -9.02
C ASP A 802 58.64 -7.62 -8.37
N GLY A 803 58.17 -8.62 -9.13
CA GLY A 803 57.92 -10.00 -8.69
C GLY A 803 56.58 -10.55 -9.19
N GLU A 804 56.10 -11.63 -8.57
CA GLU A 804 54.66 -11.92 -8.51
C GLU A 804 54.08 -11.28 -7.24
N ALA A 805 52.80 -10.88 -7.27
CA ALA A 805 52.08 -10.39 -6.10
C ALA A 805 50.72 -11.09 -6.04
N GLN A 806 50.46 -11.86 -4.98
CA GLN A 806 49.22 -12.60 -4.83
C GLN A 806 48.23 -11.79 -3.97
N VAL A 807 47.14 -11.34 -4.60
CA VAL A 807 46.11 -10.52 -3.95
C VAL A 807 44.94 -11.42 -3.55
N TYR A 808 44.87 -11.76 -2.27
CA TYR A 808 43.78 -12.56 -1.72
C TYR A 808 42.62 -11.65 -1.29
N ILE A 809 41.47 -11.81 -1.96
CA ILE A 809 40.22 -11.13 -1.61
C ILE A 809 39.30 -12.16 -0.94
N SER A 810 39.30 -12.18 0.40
CA SER A 810 38.38 -13.03 1.17
C SER A 810 37.14 -12.22 1.59
N GLY A 811 35.97 -12.66 1.14
CA GLY A 811 34.66 -12.25 1.68
C GLY A 811 34.09 -13.33 2.61
N PRO A 812 33.25 -12.97 3.61
CA PRO A 812 32.68 -13.93 4.54
C PRO A 812 31.58 -14.77 3.89
N THR A 813 31.59 -16.09 4.14
CA THR A 813 30.44 -16.95 3.86
C THR A 813 29.40 -16.78 4.98
N ALA A 814 28.27 -16.17 4.63
CA ALA A 814 27.06 -15.91 5.43
C ALA A 814 27.10 -14.76 6.47
N ARG A 815 26.00 -14.00 6.47
CA ARG A 815 25.56 -12.92 7.41
C ARG A 815 26.49 -11.70 7.60
N GLY A 816 26.01 -10.53 7.18
CA GLY A 816 26.49 -9.22 7.67
C GLY A 816 27.26 -8.37 6.65
N PRO A 817 27.28 -7.03 6.82
CA PRO A 817 27.59 -6.09 5.74
C PRO A 817 29.09 -5.93 5.41
N ASP A 818 29.32 -5.50 4.17
CA ASP A 818 30.59 -5.38 3.46
C ASP A 818 31.83 -5.05 4.30
N ARG A 819 32.65 -6.07 4.55
CA ARG A 819 34.06 -5.94 4.95
C ARG A 819 34.93 -6.91 4.16
N PHE A 820 35.59 -6.42 3.13
CA PHE A 820 36.64 -7.15 2.43
C PHE A 820 37.96 -7.01 3.18
N SER A 821 38.60 -8.14 3.49
CA SER A 821 39.99 -8.14 3.94
C SER A 821 40.90 -8.38 2.73
N VAL A 822 41.83 -7.46 2.47
CA VAL A 822 42.87 -7.62 1.44
C VAL A 822 44.15 -8.01 2.15
N ILE A 823 44.58 -9.26 1.94
CA ILE A 823 45.88 -9.75 2.42
C ILE A 823 46.82 -9.81 1.22
N MET A 824 48.00 -9.21 1.37
CA MET A 824 49.09 -9.30 0.41
C MET A 824 50.22 -10.14 1.02
N SER A 825 50.81 -11.02 0.21
CA SER A 825 51.98 -11.85 0.52
C SER A 825 53.00 -11.73 -0.60
#